data_AF-A0A9P4HGH6-F1
#
_entry.id   AF-A0A9P4HGH6-F1
#
_cell.length_a   1.000
_cell.length_b   1.000
_cell.length_c   1.000
_cell.angle_alpha   90.00
_cell.angle_beta   90.00
_cell.angle_gamma   90.00
#
_symmetry.space_group_name_H-M   'P 1'
#
loop_
_entity.id
_entity.type
_entity.pdbx_description
1 polymer ?
#
loop_
_entity_poly.entity_id
_entity_poly.type
_entity_poly.pdbx_seq_one_letter_code
_entity_poly.pdbx_strand_id
1 'polypeptide(L)'
;MTSNQENTTGSLPGRVEALLEQDAAGQDAALRSLQQELGALQMERQNDILEQIFQSFGTAVGKQKEWQASFRESGILALALEDLDSSVASTSLQKQCLRVIGNSVADNDLNREVVMKEMQKLVAVIAHEELTTTALIVLFNLCNDFDPAKDAAAAIRLDLIISANLSSIPEGATDYAVELLTWTTGKLTTEQLKDETSLQIFANLLKLALQYDEDHYHEYSAIIVHYLQDPEFQSAVATPEYLDDLSNLMLDFEVRLSPEEIQAVFRELAITKHDSTPPSEDTTILLLSQLINSTSSISASDTFATNFTVNSPVIERIRTRLGYPTDTDTSPSSVCACVILGNLAMSDSICISMVHTLQLHLPLRDILLFSKHSALLYAALGFLRHLAFPEQNRTELGNARIIEACHRFLALYPDRATLPWVDDPAVRGEMGALLAKLVTNNPANIERVVMHRVGESRSEPGELPLQSVSNGPTCLGDLVKQSMEQTRPLPSTSMKNLGIEAGRTIVNVLRYLGRAGGPGRASGDGELDVDVVRKRMFEVQYIAKPLAKVVRQRFYADARSEGLLGLGLMAQSREGAARVIEEIKDDGGLLEAIKDFAEGKDGGVEQQGQAAGRDYQNAIVLMQALRNNWGDETDEALKDRIISLQELLGKSMTWRVAIACIGE
;
A
#
# COMPACT_ATOMS: atom_id res chain seq x y z
N MET A 1 -25.17 76.80 -0.40
CA MET A 1 -24.35 77.91 0.17
C MET A 1 -23.80 77.39 1.48
N THR A 2 -22.79 76.52 1.41
CA THR A 2 -21.34 76.83 1.41
C THR A 2 -20.84 77.21 2.79
N SER A 3 -20.58 76.19 3.61
CA SER A 3 -19.58 76.21 4.69
C SER A 3 -19.38 74.78 5.19
N ASN A 4 -18.25 74.15 4.82
CA ASN A 4 -17.55 73.09 5.58
C ASN A 4 -16.43 72.37 4.81
N GLN A 5 -16.06 72.81 3.59
CA GLN A 5 -14.97 72.19 2.82
C GLN A 5 -13.57 72.75 3.08
N GLU A 6 -13.39 73.75 3.97
CA GLU A 6 -12.11 74.46 4.10
C GLU A 6 -11.21 74.03 5.28
N ASN A 7 -11.52 72.97 6.03
CA ASN A 7 -10.69 72.57 7.19
C ASN A 7 -10.07 71.16 7.15
N THR A 8 -10.26 70.38 6.08
CA THR A 8 -9.70 69.01 6.00
C THR A 8 -8.25 68.97 5.52
N THR A 9 -7.80 69.91 4.68
CA THR A 9 -6.44 69.94 4.09
C THR A 9 -5.32 70.29 5.07
N GLY A 10 -5.64 70.83 6.26
CA GLY A 10 -4.68 71.16 7.31
C GLY A 10 -4.40 70.02 8.31
N SER A 11 -5.24 68.98 8.32
CA SER A 11 -5.08 67.82 9.20
C SER A 11 -4.10 66.80 8.60
N LEU A 12 -3.37 66.05 9.42
CA LEU A 12 -2.45 65.02 8.92
C LEU A 12 -3.14 63.98 8.01
N PRO A 13 -4.33 63.44 8.35
CA PRO A 13 -5.06 62.54 7.44
C PRO A 13 -5.35 63.18 6.07
N GLY A 14 -5.79 64.45 6.04
CA GLY A 14 -6.05 65.14 4.78
C GLY A 14 -4.79 65.39 3.93
N ARG A 15 -3.63 65.62 4.57
CA ARG A 15 -2.34 65.67 3.88
C ARG A 15 -1.96 64.33 3.26
N VAL A 16 -2.22 63.22 3.96
CA VAL A 16 -1.97 61.87 3.47
C VAL A 16 -2.88 61.55 2.28
N GLU A 17 -4.18 61.85 2.36
CA GLU A 17 -5.10 61.65 1.24
C GLU A 17 -4.66 62.40 -0.01
N ALA A 18 -4.32 63.69 0.11
CA ALA A 18 -3.86 64.50 -1.02
C ALA A 18 -2.52 64.02 -1.61
N LEU A 19 -1.68 63.37 -0.81
CA LEU A 19 -0.45 62.73 -1.30
C LEU A 19 -0.78 61.46 -2.10
N LEU A 20 -1.69 60.63 -1.60
CA LEU A 20 -2.05 59.34 -2.20
C LEU A 20 -2.94 59.47 -3.46
N GLU A 21 -3.51 60.66 -3.71
CA GLU A 21 -4.17 60.99 -4.98
C GLU A 21 -3.19 61.23 -6.14
N GLN A 22 -1.90 61.43 -5.84
CA GLN A 22 -0.84 61.64 -6.83
C GLN A 22 -0.23 60.29 -7.28
N ASP A 23 0.59 60.31 -8.33
CA ASP A 23 1.37 59.13 -8.70
C ASP A 23 2.44 58.82 -7.65
N ALA A 24 2.68 57.52 -7.38
CA ALA A 24 3.67 57.06 -6.41
C ALA A 24 5.12 57.52 -6.74
N ALA A 25 5.41 57.72 -8.02
CA ALA A 25 6.74 58.07 -8.50
C ALA A 25 7.22 59.41 -7.91
N GLY A 26 8.35 59.36 -7.19
CA GLY A 26 8.99 60.55 -6.62
C GLY A 26 8.46 60.99 -5.26
N GLN A 27 7.54 60.25 -4.64
CA GLN A 27 6.95 60.58 -3.35
C GLN A 27 7.72 60.03 -2.14
N ASP A 28 8.84 59.32 -2.35
CA ASP A 28 9.55 58.60 -1.27
C ASP A 28 10.03 59.52 -0.14
N ALA A 29 10.48 60.73 -0.48
CA ALA A 29 10.90 61.72 0.52
C ALA A 29 9.73 62.20 1.40
N ALA A 30 8.56 62.42 0.78
CA ALA A 30 7.35 62.80 1.49
C ALA A 30 6.86 61.67 2.40
N LEU A 31 6.88 60.43 1.91
CA LEU A 31 6.52 59.24 2.68
C LEU A 31 7.47 59.01 3.85
N ARG A 32 8.78 59.24 3.70
CA ARG A 32 9.74 59.16 4.83
C ARG A 32 9.51 60.23 5.89
N SER A 33 9.12 61.45 5.48
CA SER A 33 8.71 62.49 6.44
C SER A 33 7.45 62.07 7.19
N LEU A 34 6.46 61.53 6.48
CA LEU A 34 5.22 61.02 7.09
C LEU A 34 5.51 59.85 8.03
N GLN A 35 6.41 58.93 7.69
CA GLN A 35 6.82 57.81 8.53
C GLN A 35 7.33 58.29 9.90
N GLN A 36 8.09 59.40 9.96
CA GLN A 36 8.54 59.98 11.23
C GLN A 36 7.40 60.64 12.01
N GLU A 37 6.49 61.35 11.33
CA GLU A 37 5.29 61.93 11.95
C GLU A 37 4.38 60.83 12.54
N LEU A 38 4.25 59.69 11.86
CA LEU A 38 3.48 58.54 12.33
C LEU A 38 4.08 57.89 13.58
N GLY A 39 5.41 57.75 13.63
CA GLY A 39 6.11 57.25 14.82
C GLY A 39 5.85 58.12 16.06
N ALA A 40 5.75 59.44 15.90
CA ALA A 40 5.37 60.34 16.99
C ALA A 40 3.92 60.12 17.45
N LEU A 41 2.98 59.96 16.51
CA LEU A 41 1.57 59.70 16.82
C LEU A 41 1.36 58.36 17.54
N GLN A 42 2.15 57.33 17.22
CA GLN A 42 2.16 56.06 17.94
C GLN A 42 2.58 56.26 19.40
N MET A 43 3.65 57.03 19.65
CA MET A 43 4.08 57.34 21.03
C MET A 43 3.03 58.13 21.81
N GLU A 44 2.31 59.01 21.12
CA GLU A 44 1.23 59.84 21.70
C GLU A 44 -0.11 59.10 21.80
N ARG A 45 -0.21 57.86 21.29
CA ARG A 45 -1.40 56.99 21.32
C ARG A 45 -2.63 57.60 20.63
N GLN A 46 -2.43 58.28 19.51
CA GLN A 46 -3.51 58.86 18.71
C GLN A 46 -4.13 57.82 17.74
N ASN A 47 -4.70 56.73 18.29
CA ASN A 47 -5.16 55.57 17.52
C ASN A 47 -6.20 55.92 16.44
N ASP A 48 -7.12 56.84 16.70
CA ASP A 48 -8.17 57.23 15.73
C ASP A 48 -7.59 57.90 14.48
N ILE A 49 -6.51 58.68 14.63
CA ILE A 49 -5.83 59.36 13.53
C ILE A 49 -4.98 58.37 12.75
N LEU A 50 -4.27 57.48 13.46
CA LEU A 50 -3.51 56.39 12.84
C LEU A 50 -4.42 55.49 12.01
N GLU A 51 -5.60 55.13 12.53
CA GLU A 51 -6.56 54.28 11.82
C GLU A 51 -7.00 54.89 10.49
N GLN A 52 -7.36 56.18 10.49
CA GLN A 52 -7.73 56.89 9.26
C GLN A 52 -6.59 56.92 8.25
N ILE A 53 -5.36 57.14 8.71
CA ILE A 53 -4.19 57.18 7.84
C ILE A 53 -3.88 55.80 7.24
N PHE A 54 -3.87 54.73 8.06
CA PHE A 54 -3.64 53.37 7.58
C PHE A 54 -4.78 52.88 6.67
N GLN A 55 -6.03 53.32 6.90
CA GLN A 55 -7.13 53.07 5.99
C GLN A 55 -6.86 53.71 4.61
N SER A 56 -6.39 54.95 4.57
CA SER A 56 -6.02 55.64 3.34
C SER A 56 -4.86 54.95 2.63
N PHE A 57 -3.80 54.56 3.35
CA PHE A 57 -2.70 53.76 2.80
C PHE A 57 -3.20 52.44 2.21
N GLY A 58 -4.01 51.69 2.95
CA GLY A 58 -4.53 50.40 2.52
C GLY A 58 -5.44 50.52 1.29
N THR A 59 -6.18 51.63 1.17
CA THR A 59 -6.98 51.96 -0.02
C THR A 59 -6.10 52.26 -1.22
N ALA A 60 -5.06 53.08 -1.03
CA ALA A 60 -4.18 53.52 -2.11
C ALA A 60 -3.40 52.34 -2.71
N VAL A 61 -2.70 51.56 -1.89
CA VAL A 61 -1.91 50.41 -2.37
C VAL A 61 -2.79 49.29 -2.95
N GLY A 62 -4.04 49.15 -2.47
CA GLY A 62 -5.00 48.21 -3.06
C GLY A 62 -5.52 48.65 -4.43
N LYS A 63 -5.53 49.96 -4.74
CA LYS A 63 -5.97 50.49 -6.04
C LYS A 63 -4.82 50.64 -7.04
N GLN A 64 -3.62 50.96 -6.56
CA GLN A 64 -2.45 51.29 -7.36
C GLN A 64 -1.24 50.52 -6.80
N LYS A 65 -0.82 49.48 -7.51
CA LYS A 65 0.26 48.58 -7.08
C LYS A 65 1.63 49.29 -7.05
N GLU A 66 1.77 50.43 -7.70
CA GLU A 66 2.98 51.27 -7.71
C GLU A 66 3.39 51.71 -6.29
N TRP A 67 2.42 51.86 -5.37
CA TRP A 67 2.70 52.22 -3.98
C TRP A 67 3.42 51.10 -3.20
N GLN A 68 3.38 49.84 -3.66
CA GLN A 68 3.97 48.72 -2.95
C GLN A 68 5.48 48.91 -2.72
N ALA A 69 6.22 49.40 -3.72
CA ALA A 69 7.65 49.64 -3.62
C ALA A 69 7.96 50.85 -2.73
N SER A 70 7.24 51.96 -2.94
CA SER A 70 7.42 53.18 -2.15
C SER A 70 7.09 52.97 -0.67
N PHE A 71 6.06 52.17 -0.33
CA PHE A 71 5.74 51.84 1.06
C PHE A 71 6.82 50.98 1.73
N ARG A 72 7.43 50.05 0.99
CA ARG A 72 8.60 49.30 1.48
C ARG A 72 9.79 50.22 1.74
N GLU A 73 10.16 51.04 0.76
CA GLU A 73 11.38 51.86 0.78
C GLU A 73 11.32 53.09 1.68
N SER A 74 10.10 53.54 2.00
CA SER A 74 9.85 54.62 2.97
C SER A 74 9.69 54.13 4.41
N GLY A 75 9.52 52.82 4.64
CA GLY A 75 9.33 52.23 5.97
C GLY A 75 7.88 52.19 6.46
N ILE A 76 6.90 52.58 5.64
CA ILE A 76 5.47 52.49 5.99
C ILE A 76 5.04 51.05 6.20
N LEU A 77 5.51 50.12 5.35
CA LEU A 77 5.24 48.69 5.52
C LEU A 77 5.82 48.15 6.84
N ALA A 78 7.01 48.61 7.23
CA ALA A 78 7.63 48.23 8.49
C ALA A 78 6.83 48.75 9.70
N LEU A 79 6.37 50.01 9.66
CA LEU A 79 5.49 50.56 10.70
C LEU A 79 4.19 49.76 10.85
N ALA A 80 3.56 49.38 9.73
CA ALA A 80 2.35 48.56 9.76
C ALA A 80 2.58 47.21 10.46
N LEU A 81 3.76 46.59 10.29
CA LEU A 81 4.14 45.34 10.95
C LEU A 81 4.43 45.53 12.44
N GLU A 82 5.01 46.66 12.83
CA GLU A 82 5.28 46.98 14.24
C GLU A 82 3.99 47.18 15.04
N ASP A 83 2.97 47.82 14.45
CA ASP A 83 1.70 48.11 15.14
C ASP A 83 0.83 46.87 15.42
N LEU A 84 1.07 45.75 14.71
CA LEU A 84 0.34 44.49 14.94
C LEU A 84 0.59 43.91 16.34
N ASP A 85 1.82 44.03 16.85
CA ASP A 85 2.23 43.50 18.16
C ASP A 85 1.91 44.43 19.33
N SER A 86 1.42 45.64 19.05
CA SER A 86 1.21 46.61 20.11
C SER A 86 -0.04 46.22 20.93
N SER A 87 0.17 45.83 22.19
CA SER A 87 -0.90 45.63 23.21
C SER A 87 -1.76 46.87 23.49
N VAL A 88 -1.54 47.94 22.73
CA VAL A 88 -2.09 49.29 22.87
C VAL A 88 -2.87 49.73 21.62
N ALA A 89 -2.69 49.07 20.47
CA ALA A 89 -3.49 49.36 19.27
C ALA A 89 -4.94 48.89 19.44
N SER A 90 -5.88 49.65 18.86
CA SER A 90 -7.25 49.19 18.73
C SER A 90 -7.33 48.09 17.67
N THR A 91 -8.29 47.17 17.82
CA THR A 91 -8.57 46.12 16.83
C THR A 91 -8.86 46.71 15.45
N SER A 92 -9.53 47.86 15.38
CA SER A 92 -9.78 48.55 14.11
C SER A 92 -8.50 49.05 13.44
N LEU A 93 -7.55 49.61 14.20
CA LEU A 93 -6.24 50.00 13.68
C LEU A 93 -5.45 48.79 13.16
N GLN A 94 -5.36 47.71 13.95
CA GLN A 94 -4.69 46.47 13.53
C GLN A 94 -5.29 45.91 12.23
N LYS A 95 -6.61 45.99 12.06
CA LYS A 95 -7.29 45.60 10.82
C LYS A 95 -6.84 46.43 9.62
N GLN A 96 -6.66 47.74 9.78
CA GLN A 96 -6.14 48.59 8.70
C GLN A 96 -4.66 48.30 8.40
N CYS A 97 -3.84 48.04 9.43
CA CYS A 97 -2.45 47.62 9.26
C CYS A 97 -2.36 46.30 8.47
N LEU A 98 -3.15 45.29 8.82
CA LEU A 98 -3.26 44.03 8.06
C LEU A 98 -3.65 44.30 6.60
N ARG A 99 -4.58 45.24 6.35
CA ARG A 99 -5.01 45.59 4.99
C ARG A 99 -3.87 46.22 4.17
N VAL A 100 -3.06 47.08 4.78
CA VAL A 100 -1.86 47.64 4.14
C VAL A 100 -0.87 46.53 3.81
N ILE A 101 -0.59 45.63 4.76
CA ILE A 101 0.35 44.52 4.58
C ILE A 101 -0.12 43.59 3.47
N GLY A 102 -1.37 43.10 3.53
CA GLY A 102 -1.95 42.18 2.55
C GLY A 102 -1.95 42.71 1.12
N ASN A 103 -2.29 43.99 0.94
CA ASN A 103 -2.26 44.62 -0.37
C ASN A 103 -0.81 44.91 -0.84
N SER A 104 0.11 45.11 0.10
CA SER A 104 1.53 45.34 -0.19
C SER A 104 2.27 44.08 -0.62
N VAL A 105 1.86 42.90 -0.15
CA VAL A 105 2.47 41.60 -0.53
C VAL A 105 1.80 40.92 -1.73
N ALA A 106 0.60 41.37 -2.12
CA ALA A 106 -0.12 40.80 -3.25
C ALA A 106 0.71 40.92 -4.55
N ASP A 107 1.07 39.77 -5.12
CA ASP A 107 1.90 39.62 -6.33
C ASP A 107 3.25 40.36 -6.27
N ASN A 108 3.85 40.49 -5.07
CA ASN A 108 5.10 41.24 -4.88
C ASN A 108 6.09 40.50 -3.99
N ASP A 109 6.94 39.68 -4.60
CA ASP A 109 7.89 38.81 -3.90
C ASP A 109 8.90 39.60 -3.04
N LEU A 110 9.33 40.79 -3.47
CA LEU A 110 10.22 41.64 -2.67
C LEU A 110 9.57 42.08 -1.36
N ASN A 111 8.28 42.37 -1.39
CA ASN A 111 7.54 42.72 -0.17
C ASN A 111 7.22 41.46 0.66
N ARG A 112 6.93 40.33 0.00
CA ARG A 112 6.77 39.02 0.68
C ARG A 112 8.02 38.64 1.47
N GLU A 113 9.21 38.81 0.90
CA GLU A 113 10.49 38.55 1.58
C GLU A 113 10.68 39.38 2.87
N VAL A 114 10.18 40.63 2.88
CA VAL A 114 10.25 41.50 4.05
C VAL A 114 9.25 41.05 5.11
N VAL A 115 7.99 40.86 4.72
CA VAL A 115 6.89 40.49 5.63
C VAL A 115 7.06 39.10 6.21
N MET A 116 7.58 38.15 5.44
CA MET A 116 7.83 36.76 5.86
C MET A 116 8.71 36.66 7.10
N LYS A 117 9.67 37.58 7.28
CA LYS A 117 10.56 37.60 8.47
C LYS A 117 9.79 37.87 9.77
N GLU A 118 8.63 38.50 9.67
CA GLU A 118 7.77 38.87 10.78
C GLU A 118 6.49 38.02 10.82
N MET A 119 6.46 36.87 10.12
CA MET A 119 5.26 36.04 9.97
C MET A 119 4.64 35.61 11.30
N GLN A 120 5.45 35.38 12.35
CA GLN A 120 4.94 35.03 13.69
C GLN A 120 3.95 36.07 14.24
N LYS A 121 4.14 37.36 13.94
CA LYS A 121 3.20 38.42 14.34
C LYS A 121 1.85 38.28 13.65
N LEU A 122 1.85 37.94 12.37
CA LEU A 122 0.62 37.68 11.61
C LEU A 122 -0.12 36.46 12.16
N VAL A 123 0.62 35.40 12.52
CA VAL A 123 0.04 34.18 13.10
C VAL A 123 -0.59 34.44 14.47
N ALA A 124 0.05 35.25 15.32
CA ALA A 124 -0.49 35.61 16.63
C ALA A 124 -1.88 36.28 16.53
N VAL A 125 -2.12 37.01 15.45
CA VAL A 125 -3.37 37.75 15.24
C VAL A 125 -4.55 36.85 14.82
N ILE A 126 -4.29 35.62 14.34
CA ILE A 126 -5.34 34.65 13.96
C ILE A 126 -6.29 34.35 15.13
N ALA A 127 -5.79 34.36 16.36
CA ALA A 127 -6.57 34.08 17.56
C ALA A 127 -7.61 35.17 17.92
N HIS A 128 -7.57 36.33 17.25
CA HIS A 128 -8.53 37.41 17.48
C HIS A 128 -9.69 37.36 16.47
N GLU A 129 -10.88 37.01 16.95
CA GLU A 129 -12.10 36.79 16.14
C GLU A 129 -12.37 37.88 15.10
N GLU A 130 -12.20 39.16 15.45
CA GLU A 130 -12.45 40.29 14.53
C GLU A 130 -11.37 40.46 13.43
N LEU A 131 -10.20 39.85 13.62
CA LEU A 131 -9.03 39.99 12.75
C LEU A 131 -8.73 38.72 11.96
N THR A 132 -9.18 37.54 12.42
CA THR A 132 -8.91 36.22 11.86
C THR A 132 -9.05 36.20 10.33
N THR A 133 -10.18 36.63 9.79
CA THR A 133 -10.42 36.64 8.33
C THR A 133 -9.37 37.47 7.58
N THR A 134 -9.06 38.67 8.08
CA THR A 134 -8.09 39.54 7.39
C THR A 134 -6.67 38.99 7.52
N ALA A 135 -6.31 38.42 8.67
CA ALA A 135 -5.01 37.80 8.89
C ALA A 135 -4.80 36.58 7.97
N LEU A 136 -5.82 35.72 7.81
CA LEU A 136 -5.76 34.57 6.90
C LEU A 136 -5.60 35.00 5.44
N ILE A 137 -6.30 36.04 4.98
CA ILE A 137 -6.14 36.59 3.63
C ILE A 137 -4.71 37.12 3.42
N VAL A 138 -4.14 37.81 4.41
CA VAL A 138 -2.77 38.32 4.35
C VAL A 138 -1.77 37.17 4.26
N LEU A 139 -1.92 36.13 5.09
CA LEU A 139 -1.08 34.94 5.07
C LEU A 139 -1.21 34.16 3.76
N PHE A 140 -2.43 34.06 3.22
CA PHE A 140 -2.68 33.48 1.91
C PHE A 140 -1.93 34.25 0.81
N ASN A 141 -2.08 35.57 0.74
CA ASN A 141 -1.36 36.40 -0.25
C ASN A 141 0.16 36.32 -0.10
N LEU A 142 0.65 36.14 1.13
CA LEU A 142 2.06 35.98 1.44
C LEU A 142 2.60 34.64 0.92
N CYS A 143 1.82 33.56 1.02
CA CYS A 143 2.23 32.20 0.63
C CYS A 143 1.87 31.83 -0.81
N ASN A 144 0.84 32.44 -1.40
CA ASN A 144 0.32 32.05 -2.71
C ASN A 144 1.38 32.23 -3.80
N ASP A 145 1.68 31.14 -4.53
CA ASP A 145 2.74 31.05 -5.54
C ASP A 145 4.14 31.49 -5.06
N PHE A 146 4.40 31.48 -3.74
CA PHE A 146 5.68 31.90 -3.17
C PHE A 146 6.21 30.87 -2.16
N ASP A 147 7.00 29.92 -2.69
CA ASP A 147 7.57 28.81 -1.91
C ASP A 147 8.33 29.22 -0.64
N PRO A 148 9.17 30.29 -0.62
CA PRO A 148 9.87 30.68 0.60
C PRO A 148 8.95 30.99 1.77
N ALA A 149 7.78 31.58 1.52
CA ALA A 149 6.80 31.83 2.58
C ALA A 149 6.08 30.55 3.02
N LYS A 150 5.83 29.60 2.12
CA LYS A 150 5.29 28.28 2.50
C LYS A 150 6.27 27.52 3.40
N ASP A 151 7.56 27.57 3.07
CA ASP A 151 8.62 26.97 3.89
C ASP A 151 8.72 27.66 5.26
N ALA A 152 8.61 28.99 5.30
CA ALA A 152 8.57 29.75 6.56
C ALA A 152 7.34 29.42 7.41
N ALA A 153 6.16 29.26 6.80
CA ALA A 153 4.93 28.85 7.48
C ALA A 153 5.05 27.46 8.11
N ALA A 154 5.67 26.52 7.39
CA ALA A 154 5.98 25.17 7.90
C ALA A 154 6.99 25.21 9.05
N ALA A 155 8.03 26.05 8.95
CA ALA A 155 9.02 26.20 10.01
C ALA A 155 8.42 26.69 11.33
N ILE A 156 7.40 27.54 11.29
CA ILE A 156 6.72 28.08 12.48
C ILE A 156 5.48 27.28 12.91
N ARG A 157 5.17 26.16 12.25
CA ARG A 157 4.00 25.31 12.52
C ARG A 157 2.66 26.06 12.43
N LEU A 158 2.44 26.80 11.34
CA LEU A 158 1.17 27.47 11.08
C LEU A 158 -0.02 26.49 11.08
N ASP A 159 0.19 25.26 10.63
CA ASP A 159 -0.74 24.14 10.63
C ASP A 159 -1.34 23.86 12.02
N LEU A 160 -0.53 23.98 13.08
CA LEU A 160 -0.99 23.82 14.47
C LEU A 160 -2.02 24.89 14.83
N ILE A 161 -1.72 26.16 14.55
CA ILE A 161 -2.59 27.27 14.92
C ILE A 161 -3.89 27.22 14.14
N ILE A 162 -3.82 26.94 12.83
CA ILE A 162 -5.03 26.84 12.00
C ILE A 162 -5.89 25.65 12.46
N SER A 163 -5.31 24.44 12.58
CA SER A 163 -6.09 23.24 12.94
C SER A 163 -6.78 23.35 14.30
N ALA A 164 -6.14 24.01 15.28
CA ALA A 164 -6.72 24.22 16.60
C ALA A 164 -7.92 25.20 16.60
N ASN A 165 -8.01 26.08 15.58
CA ASN A 165 -9.02 27.12 15.51
C ASN A 165 -10.03 26.92 14.38
N LEU A 166 -9.87 25.91 13.51
CA LEU A 166 -10.71 25.66 12.31
C LEU A 166 -12.22 25.78 12.58
N SER A 167 -12.73 25.16 13.65
CA SER A 167 -14.16 25.20 14.01
C SER A 167 -14.70 26.60 14.37
N SER A 168 -13.80 27.54 14.63
CA SER A 168 -14.08 28.93 15.03
C SER A 168 -13.68 29.93 13.95
N ILE A 169 -13.09 29.48 12.84
CA ILE A 169 -12.79 30.33 11.69
C ILE A 169 -14.13 30.67 11.01
N PRO A 170 -14.38 31.95 10.68
CA PRO A 170 -15.58 32.34 9.94
C PRO A 170 -15.66 31.64 8.58
N GLU A 171 -16.85 31.19 8.18
CA GLU A 171 -17.12 30.46 6.93
C GLU A 171 -16.45 31.11 5.70
N GLY A 172 -16.58 32.44 5.55
CA GLY A 172 -15.97 33.18 4.44
C GLY A 172 -14.42 33.28 4.48
N ALA A 173 -13.76 32.67 5.46
CA ALA A 173 -12.32 32.60 5.59
C ALA A 173 -11.77 31.16 5.61
N THR A 174 -12.64 30.15 5.62
CA THR A 174 -12.25 28.74 5.73
C THR A 174 -11.41 28.30 4.54
N ASP A 175 -11.73 28.71 3.31
CA ASP A 175 -10.94 28.41 2.10
C ASP A 175 -9.46 28.78 2.26
N TYR A 176 -9.20 30.00 2.77
CA TYR A 176 -7.85 30.48 3.01
C TYR A 176 -7.13 29.65 4.08
N ALA A 177 -7.85 29.28 5.13
CA ALA A 177 -7.32 28.44 6.20
C ALA A 177 -6.92 27.06 5.70
N VAL A 178 -7.78 26.43 4.90
CA VAL A 178 -7.58 25.08 4.35
C VAL A 178 -6.43 25.04 3.34
N GLU A 179 -6.33 26.05 2.45
CA GLU A 179 -5.20 26.19 1.52
C GLU A 179 -3.88 26.37 2.28
N LEU A 180 -3.85 27.27 3.27
CA LEU A 180 -2.67 27.47 4.11
C LEU A 180 -2.27 26.19 4.86
N LEU A 181 -3.25 25.43 5.37
CA LEU A 181 -3.01 24.18 6.07
C LEU A 181 -2.44 23.12 5.11
N THR A 182 -2.97 23.04 3.90
CA THR A 182 -2.49 22.14 2.84
C THR A 182 -1.05 22.47 2.45
N TRP A 183 -0.75 23.74 2.18
CA TRP A 183 0.60 24.18 1.81
C TRP A 183 1.60 23.97 2.95
N THR A 184 1.20 24.30 4.18
CA THR A 184 2.07 24.14 5.36
C THR A 184 2.40 22.66 5.57
N THR A 185 1.39 21.79 5.53
CA THR A 185 1.58 20.34 5.68
C THR A 185 2.50 19.78 4.59
N GLY A 186 2.28 20.17 3.33
CA GLY A 186 3.11 19.72 2.21
C GLY A 186 4.57 20.19 2.23
N LYS A 187 4.92 21.12 3.13
CA LYS A 187 6.30 21.64 3.32
C LYS A 187 6.94 21.19 4.63
N LEU A 188 6.27 20.36 5.42
CA LEU A 188 6.87 19.81 6.64
C LEU A 188 8.09 18.97 6.32
N THR A 189 9.12 19.08 7.16
CA THR A 189 10.25 18.16 7.11
C THR A 189 9.85 16.78 7.62
N THR A 190 10.62 15.75 7.25
CA THR A 190 10.40 14.38 7.75
C THR A 190 10.37 14.30 9.28
N GLU A 191 11.19 15.12 9.96
CA GLU A 191 11.23 15.15 11.43
C GLU A 191 9.96 15.80 12.02
N GLN A 192 9.50 16.90 11.43
CA GLN A 192 8.27 17.59 11.87
C GLN A 192 7.02 16.73 11.64
N LEU A 193 6.96 15.99 10.54
CA LEU A 193 5.82 15.13 10.21
C LEU A 193 5.54 14.07 11.30
N LYS A 194 6.56 13.71 12.07
CA LYS A 194 6.55 12.62 13.05
C LYS A 194 6.44 13.09 14.50
N ASP A 195 6.37 14.39 14.74
CA ASP A 195 6.34 14.92 16.10
C ASP A 195 4.94 14.85 16.74
N GLU A 196 4.88 15.09 18.06
CA GLU A 196 3.62 15.10 18.81
C GLU A 196 2.66 16.18 18.29
N THR A 197 3.19 17.27 17.73
CA THR A 197 2.41 18.35 17.13
C THR A 197 1.61 17.85 15.93
N SER A 198 2.25 17.08 15.04
CA SER A 198 1.59 16.48 13.88
C SER A 198 0.55 15.45 14.27
N LEU A 199 0.75 14.69 15.35
CA LEU A 199 -0.30 13.82 15.89
C LEU A 199 -1.51 14.62 16.39
N GLN A 200 -1.29 15.75 17.07
CA GLN A 200 -2.37 16.62 17.53
C GLN A 200 -3.17 17.23 16.38
N ILE A 201 -2.47 17.70 15.33
CA ILE A 201 -3.10 18.26 14.13
C ILE A 201 -3.90 17.19 13.41
N PHE A 202 -3.32 16.01 13.22
CA PHE A 202 -3.99 14.86 12.63
C PHE A 202 -5.29 14.51 13.38
N ALA A 203 -5.25 14.47 14.72
CA ALA A 203 -6.43 14.22 15.53
C ALA A 203 -7.52 15.29 15.34
N ASN A 204 -7.14 16.57 15.29
CA ASN A 204 -8.07 17.67 15.05
C ASN A 204 -8.74 17.54 13.68
N LEU A 205 -7.95 17.27 12.63
CA LEU A 205 -8.45 17.13 11.26
C LEU A 205 -9.32 15.89 11.09
N LEU A 206 -8.93 14.75 11.68
CA LEU A 206 -9.72 13.52 11.63
C LEU A 206 -11.10 13.72 12.27
N LYS A 207 -11.15 14.41 13.41
CA LYS A 207 -12.40 14.76 14.08
C LYS A 207 -13.28 15.68 13.22
N LEU A 208 -12.69 16.65 12.51
CA LEU A 208 -13.44 17.52 11.59
C LEU A 208 -13.94 16.76 10.37
N ALA A 209 -13.10 15.93 9.75
CA ALA A 209 -13.47 15.10 8.62
C ALA A 209 -14.66 14.17 8.98
N LEU A 210 -14.68 13.62 10.19
CA LEU A 210 -15.79 12.78 10.69
C LEU A 210 -17.09 13.56 10.96
N GLN A 211 -17.05 14.88 11.12
CA GLN A 211 -18.26 15.71 11.25
C GLN A 211 -18.95 15.97 9.91
N TYR A 212 -18.22 15.76 8.82
CA TYR A 212 -18.65 15.97 7.43
C TYR A 212 -19.08 17.41 7.13
N ASP A 213 -18.18 18.14 6.47
CA ASP A 213 -18.42 19.46 5.89
C ASP A 213 -18.29 19.36 4.37
N GLU A 214 -19.39 19.54 3.62
CA GLU A 214 -19.43 19.30 2.17
C GLU A 214 -18.36 20.08 1.39
N ASP A 215 -17.95 21.26 1.89
CA ASP A 215 -17.09 22.19 1.16
C ASP A 215 -15.59 21.84 1.25
N HIS A 216 -15.11 21.29 2.39
CA HIS A 216 -13.67 21.07 2.64
C HIS A 216 -13.30 19.63 3.02
N TYR A 217 -14.26 18.72 2.96
CA TYR A 217 -14.08 17.33 3.37
C TYR A 217 -12.94 16.61 2.65
N HIS A 218 -12.76 16.87 1.35
CA HIS A 218 -11.72 16.22 0.55
C HIS A 218 -10.32 16.73 0.91
N GLU A 219 -10.19 18.01 1.21
CA GLU A 219 -8.94 18.66 1.60
C GLU A 219 -8.46 18.14 2.95
N TYR A 220 -9.36 18.05 3.95
CA TYR A 220 -9.04 17.43 5.24
C TYR A 220 -8.58 15.97 5.07
N SER A 221 -9.31 15.21 4.25
CA SER A 221 -8.99 13.81 3.97
C SER A 221 -7.65 13.65 3.23
N ALA A 222 -7.33 14.55 2.31
CA ALA A 222 -6.05 14.57 1.59
C ALA A 222 -4.88 14.81 2.54
N ILE A 223 -5.03 15.74 3.49
CA ILE A 223 -4.02 16.03 4.52
C ILE A 223 -3.85 14.83 5.47
N ILE A 224 -4.95 14.21 5.92
CA ILE A 224 -4.92 12.98 6.73
C ILE A 224 -4.15 11.87 6.00
N VAL A 225 -4.46 11.64 4.72
CA VAL A 225 -3.76 10.64 3.90
C VAL A 225 -2.28 10.98 3.77
N HIS A 226 -1.93 12.25 3.61
CA HIS A 226 -0.53 12.69 3.49
C HIS A 226 0.30 12.30 4.73
N TYR A 227 -0.23 12.52 5.93
CA TYR A 227 0.42 12.07 7.17
C TYR A 227 0.60 10.54 7.21
N LEU A 228 -0.40 9.79 6.75
CA LEU A 228 -0.38 8.33 6.75
C LEU A 228 0.56 7.72 5.70
N GLN A 229 1.27 8.51 4.89
CA GLN A 229 2.28 7.98 3.96
C GLN A 229 3.56 7.55 4.69
N ASP A 230 3.82 8.07 5.90
CA ASP A 230 5.03 7.75 6.67
C ASP A 230 4.83 6.54 7.60
N PRO A 231 5.68 5.50 7.54
CA PRO A 231 5.55 4.30 8.37
C PRO A 231 5.73 4.54 9.88
N GLU A 232 6.54 5.51 10.30
CA GLU A 232 6.72 5.83 11.72
C GLU A 232 5.47 6.55 12.25
N PHE A 233 4.87 7.42 11.45
CA PHE A 233 3.58 8.03 11.77
C PHE A 233 2.47 6.97 11.84
N GLN A 234 2.40 6.03 10.88
CA GLN A 234 1.48 4.89 10.92
C GLN A 234 1.61 4.08 12.22
N SER A 235 2.85 3.86 12.69
CA SER A 235 3.12 3.19 13.97
C SER A 235 2.60 4.01 15.16
N ALA A 236 2.77 5.33 15.15
CA ALA A 236 2.30 6.22 16.21
C ALA A 236 0.76 6.27 16.29
N VAL A 237 0.06 6.20 15.16
CA VAL A 237 -1.41 6.16 15.11
C VAL A 237 -2.01 4.76 15.22
N ALA A 238 -1.19 3.72 15.45
CA ALA A 238 -1.66 2.35 15.66
C ALA A 238 -2.30 2.16 17.06
N THR A 239 -3.32 2.95 17.37
CA THR A 239 -4.08 2.92 18.63
C THR A 239 -5.56 2.62 18.36
N PRO A 240 -6.30 2.04 19.33
CA PRO A 240 -7.70 1.70 19.11
C PRO A 240 -8.60 2.88 18.70
N GLU A 241 -8.34 4.07 19.22
CA GLU A 241 -9.11 5.28 18.91
C GLU A 241 -8.90 5.70 17.45
N TYR A 242 -7.66 5.97 17.05
CA TYR A 242 -7.35 6.39 15.68
C TYR A 242 -7.74 5.36 14.63
N LEU A 243 -7.57 4.06 14.91
CA LEU A 243 -7.97 3.03 13.96
C LEU A 243 -9.50 2.96 13.80
N ASP A 244 -10.29 3.18 14.86
CA ASP A 244 -11.75 3.21 14.76
C ASP A 244 -12.21 4.43 13.96
N ASP A 245 -11.63 5.59 14.23
CA ASP A 245 -11.92 6.84 13.52
C ASP A 245 -11.55 6.77 12.02
N LEU A 246 -10.36 6.26 11.69
CA LEU A 246 -9.95 6.03 10.30
C LEU A 246 -10.84 5.02 9.60
N SER A 247 -11.26 3.97 10.31
CA SER A 247 -12.21 2.99 9.76
C SER A 247 -13.57 3.63 9.48
N ASN A 248 -14.07 4.47 10.40
CA ASN A 248 -15.33 5.19 10.21
C ASN A 248 -15.24 6.17 9.02
N LEU A 249 -14.13 6.92 8.90
CA LEU A 249 -13.90 7.82 7.77
C LEU A 249 -13.88 7.06 6.43
N MET A 250 -13.13 5.96 6.35
CA MET A 250 -13.08 5.10 5.17
C MET A 250 -14.47 4.57 4.77
N LEU A 251 -15.26 4.12 5.75
CA LEU A 251 -16.61 3.59 5.49
C LEU A 251 -17.60 4.67 5.05
N ASP A 252 -17.44 5.89 5.57
CA ASP A 252 -18.25 7.04 5.17
C ASP A 252 -18.00 7.45 3.71
N PHE A 253 -16.74 7.41 3.24
CA PHE A 253 -16.41 7.55 1.81
C PHE A 253 -17.13 6.48 0.99
N GLU A 254 -17.01 5.22 1.41
CA GLU A 254 -17.51 4.09 0.62
C GLU A 254 -19.03 4.09 0.45
N VAL A 255 -19.78 4.45 1.51
CA VAL A 255 -21.26 4.49 1.49
C VAL A 255 -21.82 5.48 0.47
N ARG A 256 -21.05 6.50 0.09
CA ARG A 256 -21.48 7.55 -0.85
C ARG A 256 -21.21 7.20 -2.31
N LEU A 257 -20.50 6.12 -2.58
CA LEU A 257 -20.13 5.74 -3.94
C LEU A 257 -21.28 5.01 -4.66
N SER A 258 -21.42 5.36 -5.93
CA SER A 258 -22.17 4.56 -6.90
C SER A 258 -21.47 3.22 -7.19
N PRO A 259 -22.21 2.23 -7.72
CA PRO A 259 -21.61 0.96 -8.14
C PRO A 259 -20.45 1.14 -9.13
N GLU A 260 -20.53 2.10 -10.05
CA GLU A 260 -19.47 2.40 -11.03
C GLU A 260 -18.20 2.96 -10.37
N GLU A 261 -18.35 3.80 -9.35
CA GLU A 261 -17.25 4.35 -8.57
C GLU A 261 -16.61 3.27 -7.69
N ILE A 262 -17.39 2.37 -7.09
CA ILE A 262 -16.86 1.19 -6.38
C ILE A 262 -15.95 0.37 -7.30
N GLN A 263 -16.37 0.18 -8.56
CA GLN A 263 -15.52 -0.50 -9.55
C GLN A 263 -14.24 0.27 -9.87
N ALA A 264 -14.28 1.61 -9.87
CA ALA A 264 -13.09 2.44 -10.05
C ALA A 264 -12.12 2.34 -8.87
N VAL A 265 -12.63 2.31 -7.63
CA VAL A 265 -11.80 2.10 -6.44
C VAL A 265 -11.09 0.75 -6.49
N PHE A 266 -11.79 -0.33 -6.88
CA PHE A 266 -11.14 -1.63 -7.06
C PHE A 266 -10.06 -1.64 -8.13
N ARG A 267 -10.21 -0.84 -9.20
CA ARG A 267 -9.16 -0.67 -10.22
C ARG A 267 -7.95 0.06 -9.64
N GLU A 268 -8.13 1.07 -8.80
CA GLU A 268 -7.02 1.75 -8.13
C GLU A 268 -6.31 0.87 -7.09
N LEU A 269 -7.06 0.02 -6.39
CA LEU A 269 -6.51 -0.96 -5.43
C LEU A 269 -5.82 -2.15 -6.10
N ALA A 270 -5.98 -2.34 -7.42
CA ALA A 270 -5.39 -3.47 -8.12
C ALA A 270 -3.86 -3.42 -8.05
N ILE A 271 -3.25 -4.52 -7.62
CA ILE A 271 -1.79 -4.61 -7.43
C ILE A 271 -1.07 -4.61 -8.79
N THR A 272 -1.66 -5.30 -9.77
CA THR A 272 -1.17 -5.28 -11.15
C THR A 272 -1.96 -4.25 -11.94
N LYS A 273 -1.40 -3.05 -12.15
CA LYS A 273 -2.01 -2.04 -13.02
C LYS A 273 -1.90 -2.47 -14.49
N HIS A 274 -2.98 -2.33 -15.25
CA HIS A 274 -2.95 -2.55 -16.70
C HIS A 274 -2.47 -1.27 -17.40
N ASP A 275 -1.42 -1.35 -18.23
CA ASP A 275 -0.79 -0.21 -18.92
C ASP A 275 -1.76 0.71 -19.70
N SER A 276 -2.96 0.21 -20.02
CA SER A 276 -4.00 0.94 -20.74
C SER A 276 -5.04 1.63 -19.86
N THR A 277 -4.94 1.53 -18.52
CA THR A 277 -5.93 2.11 -17.60
C THR A 277 -5.33 3.37 -16.99
N PRO A 278 -5.77 4.58 -17.40
CA PRO A 278 -5.33 5.80 -16.74
C PRO A 278 -5.78 5.77 -15.27
N PRO A 279 -4.99 6.38 -14.36
CA PRO A 279 -5.44 6.57 -13.00
C PRO A 279 -6.76 7.35 -13.00
N SER A 280 -7.63 7.06 -12.04
CA SER A 280 -8.83 7.87 -11.79
C SER A 280 -8.41 9.33 -11.58
N GLU A 281 -9.08 10.26 -12.26
CA GLU A 281 -8.96 11.70 -11.99
C GLU A 281 -9.94 12.14 -10.88
N ASP A 282 -10.84 11.25 -10.45
CA ASP A 282 -11.81 11.52 -9.40
C ASP A 282 -11.16 11.48 -8.01
N THR A 283 -11.19 12.62 -7.32
CA THR A 283 -10.62 12.83 -5.99
C THR A 283 -11.19 11.87 -4.95
N THR A 284 -12.49 11.59 -4.97
CA THR A 284 -13.15 10.71 -4.00
C THR A 284 -12.63 9.27 -4.12
N ILE A 285 -12.52 8.79 -5.37
CA ILE A 285 -11.99 7.46 -5.67
C ILE A 285 -10.52 7.34 -5.22
N LEU A 286 -9.71 8.34 -5.53
CA LEU A 286 -8.29 8.36 -5.14
C LEU A 286 -8.13 8.38 -3.63
N LEU A 287 -8.83 9.27 -2.92
CA LEU A 287 -8.75 9.39 -1.47
C LEU A 287 -9.21 8.11 -0.77
N LEU A 288 -10.32 7.50 -1.18
CA LEU A 288 -10.75 6.23 -0.60
C LEU A 288 -9.73 5.11 -0.82
N SER A 289 -9.17 5.00 -2.03
CA SER A 289 -8.13 3.99 -2.31
C SER A 289 -6.90 4.18 -1.43
N GLN A 290 -6.50 5.44 -1.19
CA GLN A 290 -5.37 5.78 -0.32
C GLN A 290 -5.70 5.51 1.15
N LEU A 291 -6.90 5.87 1.63
CA LEU A 291 -7.36 5.55 2.99
C LEU A 291 -7.38 4.04 3.24
N ILE A 292 -7.88 3.23 2.29
CA ILE A 292 -7.85 1.76 2.38
C ILE A 292 -6.42 1.26 2.50
N ASN A 293 -5.51 1.72 1.65
CA ASN A 293 -4.11 1.31 1.66
C ASN A 293 -3.38 1.74 2.93
N SER A 294 -3.57 2.99 3.36
CA SER A 294 -2.94 3.56 4.55
C SER A 294 -3.44 2.89 5.84
N THR A 295 -4.75 2.69 5.97
CA THR A 295 -5.36 1.99 7.11
C THR A 295 -4.90 0.53 7.17
N SER A 296 -4.77 -0.12 6.01
CA SER A 296 -4.19 -1.47 5.92
C SER A 296 -2.72 -1.47 6.37
N SER A 297 -1.94 -0.46 5.98
CA SER A 297 -0.50 -0.38 6.26
C SER A 297 -0.19 -0.19 7.75
N ILE A 298 -1.06 0.49 8.52
CA ILE A 298 -0.96 0.58 9.98
C ILE A 298 -0.82 -0.82 10.61
N SER A 299 -1.54 -1.82 10.07
CA SER A 299 -1.53 -3.19 10.60
C SER A 299 -0.24 -3.97 10.38
N ALA A 300 0.67 -3.46 9.55
CA ALA A 300 1.97 -4.07 9.31
C ALA A 300 3.02 -3.70 10.39
N SER A 301 2.69 -2.77 11.30
CA SER A 301 3.61 -2.31 12.35
C SER A 301 3.65 -3.24 13.57
N ASP A 302 4.80 -3.30 14.25
CA ASP A 302 4.94 -4.04 15.51
C ASP A 302 4.06 -3.46 16.64
N THR A 303 3.85 -2.14 16.62
CA THR A 303 2.96 -1.43 17.55
C THR A 303 1.53 -1.92 17.41
N PHE A 304 1.05 -2.11 16.18
CA PHE A 304 -0.26 -2.68 15.92
C PHE A 304 -0.38 -4.10 16.50
N ALA A 305 0.61 -4.97 16.26
CA ALA A 305 0.60 -6.34 16.80
C ALA A 305 0.57 -6.37 18.35
N THR A 306 1.06 -5.33 19.00
CA THR A 306 1.05 -5.19 20.47
C THR A 306 -0.29 -4.65 20.99
N ASN A 307 -0.91 -3.72 20.27
CA ASN A 307 -2.10 -3.00 20.72
C ASN A 307 -3.42 -3.70 20.37
N PHE A 308 -3.40 -4.61 19.41
CA PHE A 308 -4.62 -5.22 18.86
C PHE A 308 -4.63 -6.74 18.97
N THR A 309 -5.84 -7.26 19.15
CA THR A 309 -6.13 -8.70 19.03
C THR A 309 -7.33 -8.88 18.11
N VAL A 310 -7.59 -10.13 17.72
CA VAL A 310 -8.77 -10.49 16.91
C VAL A 310 -10.11 -10.15 17.57
N ASN A 311 -10.12 -9.90 18.89
CA ASN A 311 -11.31 -9.55 19.66
C ASN A 311 -11.40 -8.05 19.98
N SER A 312 -10.46 -7.23 19.49
CA SER A 312 -10.52 -5.78 19.70
C SER A 312 -11.78 -5.22 19.01
N PRO A 313 -12.55 -4.29 19.63
CA PRO A 313 -13.83 -3.82 19.09
C PRO A 313 -13.76 -3.28 17.66
N VAL A 314 -12.74 -2.48 17.35
CA VAL A 314 -12.51 -1.97 15.99
C VAL A 314 -12.22 -3.09 14.98
N ILE A 315 -11.51 -4.13 15.40
CA ILE A 315 -11.24 -5.30 14.55
C ILE A 315 -12.52 -6.09 14.29
N GLU A 316 -13.42 -6.19 15.27
CA GLU A 316 -14.74 -6.79 15.06
C GLU A 316 -15.58 -6.00 14.05
N ARG A 317 -15.53 -4.65 14.10
CA ARG A 317 -16.19 -3.77 13.13
C ARG A 317 -15.63 -3.99 11.73
N ILE A 318 -14.31 -3.96 11.57
CA ILE A 318 -13.61 -4.21 10.30
C ILE A 318 -13.98 -5.61 9.77
N ARG A 319 -14.03 -6.62 10.64
CA ARG A 319 -14.44 -7.99 10.27
C ARG A 319 -15.83 -8.05 9.65
N THR A 320 -16.77 -7.18 10.06
CA THR A 320 -18.11 -7.14 9.44
C THR A 320 -18.09 -6.82 7.95
N ARG A 321 -16.98 -6.27 7.43
CA ARG A 321 -16.80 -6.01 6.00
C ARG A 321 -16.50 -7.26 5.20
N LEU A 322 -16.07 -8.37 5.81
CA LEU A 322 -15.93 -9.67 5.15
C LEU A 322 -17.29 -10.35 4.88
N GLY A 323 -18.30 -9.59 4.44
CA GLY A 323 -19.64 -10.09 4.16
C GLY A 323 -19.68 -11.07 2.98
N TYR A 324 -20.82 -11.74 2.79
CA TYR A 324 -21.05 -12.64 1.66
C TYR A 324 -21.04 -11.82 0.36
N PRO A 325 -20.06 -12.00 -0.55
CA PRO A 325 -19.97 -11.17 -1.74
C PRO A 325 -21.04 -11.60 -2.75
N THR A 326 -22.00 -10.72 -3.03
CA THR A 326 -22.79 -10.76 -4.27
C THR A 326 -22.14 -9.82 -5.30
N ASP A 327 -22.46 -9.99 -6.59
CA ASP A 327 -21.94 -9.13 -7.67
C ASP A 327 -22.29 -7.63 -7.46
N THR A 328 -23.24 -7.30 -6.58
CA THR A 328 -23.69 -5.94 -6.28
C THR A 328 -23.28 -5.40 -4.90
N ASP A 329 -22.86 -6.27 -3.97
CA ASP A 329 -22.58 -5.89 -2.57
C ASP A 329 -21.09 -5.99 -2.18
N THR A 330 -20.18 -6.10 -3.15
CA THR A 330 -18.75 -6.24 -2.85
C THR A 330 -18.14 -4.88 -2.51
N SER A 331 -17.61 -4.78 -1.29
CA SER A 331 -17.13 -3.55 -0.65
C SER A 331 -15.61 -3.39 -0.76
N PRO A 332 -15.06 -2.25 -1.26
CA PRO A 332 -13.62 -1.99 -1.29
C PRO A 332 -12.93 -2.11 0.08
N SER A 333 -13.57 -1.71 1.18
CA SER A 333 -13.00 -1.88 2.54
C SER A 333 -12.81 -3.35 2.95
N SER A 334 -13.40 -4.31 2.21
CA SER A 334 -13.10 -5.75 2.39
C SER A 334 -11.62 -6.07 2.12
N VAL A 335 -10.94 -5.30 1.26
CA VAL A 335 -9.49 -5.42 1.04
C VAL A 335 -8.74 -5.09 2.33
N CYS A 336 -9.08 -3.96 2.95
CA CYS A 336 -8.53 -3.54 4.24
C CYS A 336 -8.77 -4.60 5.32
N ALA A 337 -10.00 -5.13 5.40
CA ALA A 337 -10.34 -6.18 6.35
C ALA A 337 -9.48 -7.45 6.16
N CYS A 338 -9.28 -7.90 4.91
CA CYS A 338 -8.43 -9.05 4.62
C CYS A 338 -6.98 -8.81 5.06
N VAL A 339 -6.42 -7.61 4.80
CA VAL A 339 -5.03 -7.29 5.14
C VAL A 339 -4.85 -7.19 6.66
N ILE A 340 -5.71 -6.42 7.35
CA ILE A 340 -5.62 -6.22 8.81
C ILE A 340 -5.76 -7.56 9.54
N LEU A 341 -6.77 -8.38 9.19
CA LEU A 341 -6.96 -9.68 9.82
C LEU A 341 -5.85 -10.67 9.43
N GLY A 342 -5.35 -10.61 8.19
CA GLY A 342 -4.18 -11.38 7.75
C GLY A 342 -2.93 -11.06 8.58
N ASN A 343 -2.70 -9.80 8.91
CA ASN A 343 -1.58 -9.36 9.75
C ASN A 343 -1.80 -9.65 11.25
N LEU A 344 -3.03 -9.89 11.71
CA LEU A 344 -3.28 -10.41 13.05
C LEU A 344 -3.06 -11.93 13.16
N ALA A 345 -2.99 -12.65 12.05
CA ALA A 345 -2.80 -14.09 11.98
C ALA A 345 -1.33 -14.50 12.25
N MET A 346 -0.77 -14.04 13.37
CA MET A 346 0.68 -14.08 13.69
C MET A 346 1.13 -15.34 14.43
N SER A 347 0.21 -16.17 14.92
CA SER A 347 0.55 -17.40 15.63
C SER A 347 -0.43 -18.52 15.32
N ASP A 348 0.01 -19.76 15.52
CA ASP A 348 -0.84 -20.92 15.28
C ASP A 348 -2.13 -20.86 16.10
N SER A 349 -2.06 -20.43 17.36
CA SER A 349 -3.22 -20.32 18.25
C SER A 349 -4.28 -19.34 17.73
N ILE A 350 -3.84 -18.19 17.18
CA ILE A 350 -4.74 -17.18 16.61
C ILE A 350 -5.35 -17.71 15.32
N CYS A 351 -4.53 -18.27 14.43
CA CYS A 351 -5.02 -18.86 13.18
C CYS A 351 -6.04 -19.99 13.43
N ILE A 352 -5.80 -20.84 14.44
CA ILE A 352 -6.74 -21.90 14.85
C ILE A 352 -8.05 -21.28 15.35
N SER A 353 -7.99 -20.26 16.20
CA SER A 353 -9.17 -19.53 16.68
C SER A 353 -9.96 -18.89 15.53
N MET A 354 -9.28 -18.25 14.58
CA MET A 354 -9.89 -17.64 13.39
C MET A 354 -10.66 -18.65 12.53
N VAL A 355 -10.16 -19.88 12.40
CA VAL A 355 -10.82 -20.95 11.63
C VAL A 355 -11.93 -21.61 12.43
N HIS A 356 -11.64 -22.09 13.64
CA HIS A 356 -12.56 -22.96 14.39
C HIS A 356 -13.57 -22.22 15.26
N THR A 357 -13.27 -20.99 15.69
CA THR A 357 -14.18 -20.17 16.52
C THR A 357 -14.86 -19.09 15.70
N LEU A 358 -14.08 -18.32 14.94
CA LEU A 358 -14.60 -17.18 14.17
C LEU A 358 -15.06 -17.53 12.75
N GLN A 359 -14.73 -18.74 12.26
CA GLN A 359 -15.09 -19.23 10.94
C GLN A 359 -14.72 -18.28 9.77
N LEU A 360 -13.63 -17.52 9.91
CA LEU A 360 -13.24 -16.50 8.91
C LEU A 360 -12.91 -17.10 7.54
N HIS A 361 -12.59 -18.39 7.49
CA HIS A 361 -12.33 -19.10 6.24
C HIS A 361 -13.58 -19.22 5.33
N LEU A 362 -14.79 -19.14 5.88
CA LEU A 362 -16.04 -19.22 5.11
C LEU A 362 -16.27 -17.98 4.24
N PRO A 363 -16.29 -16.73 4.77
CA PRO A 363 -16.44 -15.56 3.91
C PRO A 363 -15.26 -15.40 2.93
N LEU A 364 -14.04 -15.78 3.31
CA LEU A 364 -12.89 -15.77 2.41
C LEU A 364 -13.05 -16.75 1.24
N ARG A 365 -13.61 -17.93 1.49
CA ARG A 365 -14.00 -18.86 0.42
C ARG A 365 -14.98 -18.22 -0.54
N ASP A 366 -16.00 -17.55 -0.01
CA ASP A 366 -17.05 -16.96 -0.83
C ASP A 366 -16.49 -15.81 -1.69
N ILE A 367 -15.53 -15.04 -1.17
CA ILE A 367 -14.73 -14.10 -1.97
C ILE A 367 -14.04 -14.79 -3.15
N LEU A 368 -13.37 -15.93 -2.94
CA LEU A 368 -12.73 -16.68 -4.04
C LEU A 368 -13.73 -17.21 -5.08
N LEU A 369 -14.97 -17.48 -4.67
CA LEU A 369 -16.00 -18.03 -5.55
C LEU A 369 -16.71 -16.94 -6.36
N PHE A 370 -16.94 -15.76 -5.79
CA PHE A 370 -17.86 -14.79 -6.39
C PHE A 370 -17.18 -13.48 -6.81
N SER A 371 -16.06 -13.11 -6.21
CA SER A 371 -15.40 -11.85 -6.54
C SER A 371 -14.68 -11.91 -7.89
N LYS A 372 -14.70 -10.78 -8.60
CA LYS A 372 -13.96 -10.54 -9.85
C LYS A 372 -12.87 -9.48 -9.67
N HIS A 373 -12.63 -9.01 -8.44
CA HIS A 373 -11.69 -7.94 -8.15
C HIS A 373 -10.35 -8.51 -7.70
N SER A 374 -9.29 -8.30 -8.49
CA SER A 374 -7.97 -8.90 -8.24
C SER A 374 -7.36 -8.47 -6.91
N ALA A 375 -7.54 -7.21 -6.50
CA ALA A 375 -7.08 -6.71 -5.20
C ALA A 375 -7.67 -7.51 -4.03
N LEU A 376 -8.99 -7.75 -4.04
CA LEU A 376 -9.70 -8.49 -3.00
C LEU A 376 -9.35 -9.98 -3.05
N LEU A 377 -9.30 -10.58 -4.23
CA LEU A 377 -8.87 -11.98 -4.40
C LEU A 377 -7.46 -12.20 -3.87
N TYR A 378 -6.51 -11.31 -4.19
CA TYR A 378 -5.14 -11.40 -3.69
C TYR A 378 -5.09 -11.31 -2.16
N ALA A 379 -5.76 -10.31 -1.56
CA ALA A 379 -5.78 -10.12 -0.12
C ALA A 379 -6.42 -11.33 0.61
N ALA A 380 -7.52 -11.86 0.08
CA ALA A 380 -8.19 -13.04 0.62
C ALA A 380 -7.33 -14.31 0.53
N LEU A 381 -6.64 -14.53 -0.60
CA LEU A 381 -5.70 -15.65 -0.77
C LEU A 381 -4.53 -15.56 0.21
N GLY A 382 -3.95 -14.37 0.39
CA GLY A 382 -2.89 -14.12 1.35
C GLY A 382 -3.33 -14.42 2.78
N PHE A 383 -4.53 -13.98 3.16
CA PHE A 383 -5.09 -14.27 4.48
C PHE A 383 -5.37 -15.78 4.66
N LEU A 384 -6.00 -16.44 3.69
CA LEU A 384 -6.20 -17.90 3.72
C LEU A 384 -4.89 -18.67 3.83
N ARG A 385 -3.81 -18.20 3.19
CA ARG A 385 -2.49 -18.82 3.31
C ARG A 385 -1.96 -18.71 4.73
N HIS A 386 -2.19 -17.59 5.42
CA HIS A 386 -1.85 -17.47 6.84
C HIS A 386 -2.62 -18.48 7.70
N LEU A 387 -3.92 -18.64 7.44
CA LEU A 387 -4.76 -19.62 8.12
C LEU A 387 -4.34 -21.08 7.84
N ALA A 388 -3.64 -21.36 6.74
CA ALA A 388 -3.13 -22.68 6.39
C ALA A 388 -1.77 -23.02 7.04
N PHE A 389 -1.13 -22.08 7.76
CA PHE A 389 0.12 -22.37 8.49
C PHE A 389 -0.04 -23.49 9.52
N PRO A 390 -0.99 -23.43 10.46
CA PRO A 390 -1.25 -24.52 11.39
C PRO A 390 -1.72 -25.76 10.66
N GLU A 391 -1.14 -26.91 11.00
CA GLU A 391 -1.55 -28.19 10.40
C GLU A 391 -3.00 -28.55 10.71
N GLN A 392 -3.47 -28.19 11.91
CA GLN A 392 -4.83 -28.45 12.39
C GLN A 392 -5.90 -27.79 11.51
N ASN A 393 -5.60 -26.63 10.93
CA ASN A 393 -6.54 -25.90 10.08
C ASN A 393 -6.68 -26.51 8.68
N ARG A 394 -5.65 -27.19 8.15
CA ARG A 394 -5.60 -27.56 6.72
C ARG A 394 -6.75 -28.46 6.31
N THR A 395 -7.13 -29.42 7.15
CA THR A 395 -8.26 -30.31 6.88
C THR A 395 -9.57 -29.53 6.86
N GLU A 396 -9.77 -28.61 7.80
CA GLU A 396 -10.97 -27.77 7.86
C GLU A 396 -11.09 -26.83 6.66
N LEU A 397 -9.98 -26.20 6.25
CA LEU A 397 -9.93 -25.39 5.04
C LEU A 397 -10.25 -26.22 3.78
N GLY A 398 -9.80 -27.48 3.74
CA GLY A 398 -10.16 -28.42 2.68
C GLY A 398 -11.64 -28.80 2.70
N ASN A 399 -12.20 -29.12 3.87
CA ASN A 399 -13.62 -29.44 4.05
C ASN A 399 -14.52 -28.25 3.70
N ALA A 400 -14.06 -27.03 3.97
CA ALA A 400 -14.74 -25.81 3.59
C ALA A 400 -14.74 -25.54 2.08
N ARG A 401 -14.09 -26.38 1.27
CA ARG A 401 -14.03 -26.31 -0.20
C ARG A 401 -13.16 -25.18 -0.77
N ILE A 402 -12.12 -24.78 -0.03
CA ILE A 402 -11.14 -23.77 -0.51
C ILE A 402 -10.36 -24.28 -1.72
N ILE A 403 -10.01 -25.57 -1.75
CA ILE A 403 -9.27 -26.17 -2.88
C ILE A 403 -10.13 -26.13 -4.16
N GLU A 404 -11.42 -26.40 -4.04
CA GLU A 404 -12.40 -26.36 -5.12
C GLU A 404 -12.61 -24.93 -5.62
N ALA A 405 -12.57 -23.93 -4.73
CA ALA A 405 -12.59 -22.52 -5.12
C ALA A 405 -11.33 -22.14 -5.93
N CYS A 406 -10.14 -22.56 -5.48
CA CYS A 406 -8.90 -22.39 -6.25
C CYS A 406 -8.95 -23.14 -7.59
N HIS A 407 -9.49 -24.36 -7.62
CA HIS A 407 -9.64 -25.14 -8.85
C HIS A 407 -10.57 -24.46 -9.84
N ARG A 408 -11.69 -23.88 -9.37
CA ARG A 408 -12.57 -23.08 -10.23
C ARG A 408 -11.82 -21.92 -10.88
N PHE A 409 -11.06 -21.15 -10.09
CA PHE A 409 -10.25 -20.06 -10.62
C PHE A 409 -9.28 -20.58 -11.69
N LEU A 410 -8.64 -21.73 -11.44
CA LEU A 410 -7.76 -22.36 -12.40
C LEU A 410 -8.47 -22.77 -13.70
N ALA A 411 -9.69 -23.29 -13.60
CA ALA A 411 -10.47 -23.76 -14.74
C ALA A 411 -10.99 -22.61 -15.64
N LEU A 412 -11.11 -21.38 -15.11
CA LEU A 412 -11.59 -20.21 -15.85
C LEU A 412 -10.51 -19.50 -16.69
N TYR A 413 -9.24 -19.84 -16.51
CA TYR A 413 -8.13 -19.21 -17.23
C TYR A 413 -8.19 -19.28 -18.78
N PRO A 414 -8.73 -20.34 -19.42
CA PRO A 414 -8.95 -20.34 -20.86
C PRO A 414 -9.78 -19.14 -21.34
N ASP A 415 -10.68 -18.62 -20.50
CA ASP A 415 -11.56 -17.49 -20.80
C ASP A 415 -10.94 -16.13 -20.45
N ARG A 416 -9.64 -16.05 -20.15
CA ARG A 416 -8.95 -14.80 -19.75
C ARG A 416 -9.09 -13.63 -20.74
N ALA A 417 -9.38 -13.91 -22.01
CA ALA A 417 -9.66 -12.87 -23.00
C ALA A 417 -10.98 -12.12 -22.72
N THR A 418 -11.96 -12.79 -22.13
CA THR A 418 -13.27 -12.23 -21.74
C THR A 418 -13.38 -12.01 -20.23
N LEU A 419 -12.50 -12.63 -19.43
CA LEU A 419 -12.40 -12.48 -17.97
C LEU A 419 -11.00 -11.98 -17.57
N PRO A 420 -10.68 -10.67 -17.73
CA PRO A 420 -9.32 -10.18 -17.50
C PRO A 420 -8.76 -10.43 -16.09
N TRP A 421 -9.64 -10.51 -15.09
CA TRP A 421 -9.27 -10.70 -13.68
C TRP A 421 -8.65 -12.07 -13.37
N VAL A 422 -8.84 -13.11 -14.21
CA VAL A 422 -8.16 -14.40 -14.04
C VAL A 422 -6.71 -14.39 -14.54
N ASP A 423 -6.30 -13.35 -15.26
CA ASP A 423 -4.94 -13.21 -15.81
C ASP A 423 -3.97 -12.48 -14.87
N ASP A 424 -4.43 -12.05 -13.68
CA ASP A 424 -3.59 -11.33 -12.73
C ASP A 424 -2.47 -12.25 -12.18
N PRO A 425 -1.18 -11.94 -12.44
CA PRO A 425 -0.07 -12.80 -12.05
C PRO A 425 0.11 -12.89 -10.53
N ALA A 426 -0.24 -11.83 -9.78
CA ALA A 426 -0.14 -11.82 -8.33
C ALA A 426 -1.17 -12.75 -7.70
N VAL A 427 -2.43 -12.68 -8.15
CA VAL A 427 -3.52 -13.57 -7.69
C VAL A 427 -3.17 -15.03 -7.97
N ARG A 428 -2.71 -15.32 -9.19
CA ARG A 428 -2.31 -16.68 -9.59
C ARG A 428 -1.18 -17.21 -8.72
N GLY A 429 -0.15 -16.39 -8.49
CA GLY A 429 0.97 -16.74 -7.61
C GLY A 429 0.53 -17.06 -6.19
N GLU A 430 -0.29 -16.21 -5.59
CA GLU A 430 -0.74 -16.37 -4.20
C GLU A 430 -1.64 -17.60 -4.02
N MET A 431 -2.48 -17.90 -5.03
CA MET A 431 -3.27 -19.13 -5.08
C MET A 431 -2.37 -20.38 -5.13
N GLY A 432 -1.32 -20.37 -5.95
CA GLY A 432 -0.34 -21.46 -5.99
C GLY A 432 0.30 -21.69 -4.62
N ALA A 433 0.68 -20.61 -3.93
CA ALA A 433 1.28 -20.68 -2.60
C ALA A 433 0.31 -21.23 -1.54
N LEU A 434 -0.97 -20.85 -1.61
CA LEU A 434 -2.02 -21.41 -0.77
C LEU A 434 -2.18 -22.92 -1.00
N LEU A 435 -2.27 -23.37 -2.26
CA LEU A 435 -2.38 -24.79 -2.61
C LEU A 435 -1.17 -25.58 -2.11
N ALA A 436 0.05 -25.07 -2.32
CA ALA A 436 1.28 -25.70 -1.84
C ALA A 436 1.25 -25.90 -0.31
N LYS A 437 0.68 -24.93 0.42
CA LYS A 437 0.55 -25.01 1.87
C LYS A 437 -0.53 -25.98 2.32
N LEU A 438 -1.71 -25.96 1.69
CA LEU A 438 -2.85 -26.84 2.02
C LEU A 438 -2.55 -28.32 1.88
N VAL A 439 -1.71 -28.72 0.91
CA VAL A 439 -1.31 -30.12 0.72
C VAL A 439 -0.17 -30.58 1.63
N THR A 440 0.50 -29.66 2.32
CA THR A 440 1.66 -30.02 3.16
C THR A 440 1.23 -30.93 4.31
N ASN A 441 1.77 -32.15 4.34
CA ASN A 441 1.45 -33.19 5.32
C ASN A 441 -0.05 -33.46 5.53
N ASN A 442 -0.90 -33.23 4.53
CA ASN A 442 -2.35 -33.40 4.66
C ASN A 442 -2.90 -34.38 3.61
N PRO A 443 -3.12 -35.66 3.96
CA PRO A 443 -3.56 -36.68 3.00
C PRO A 443 -4.91 -36.36 2.35
N ALA A 444 -5.87 -35.84 3.11
CA ALA A 444 -7.20 -35.52 2.59
C ALA A 444 -7.13 -34.42 1.53
N ASN A 445 -6.30 -33.39 1.73
CA ASN A 445 -6.11 -32.34 0.74
C ASN A 445 -5.26 -32.79 -0.45
N ILE A 446 -4.29 -33.68 -0.25
CA ILE A 446 -3.57 -34.34 -1.35
C ILE A 446 -4.55 -35.12 -2.23
N GLU A 447 -5.44 -35.91 -1.62
CA GLU A 447 -6.49 -36.62 -2.34
C GLU A 447 -7.36 -35.66 -3.17
N ARG A 448 -7.84 -34.56 -2.55
CA ARG A 448 -8.62 -33.53 -3.24
C ARG A 448 -7.90 -32.96 -4.46
N VAL A 449 -6.64 -32.56 -4.30
CA VAL A 449 -5.87 -31.93 -5.39
C VAL A 449 -5.56 -32.90 -6.53
N VAL A 450 -5.27 -34.16 -6.21
CA VAL A 450 -4.81 -35.17 -7.19
C VAL A 450 -5.97 -35.93 -7.83
N MET A 451 -7.01 -36.26 -7.06
CA MET A 451 -8.06 -37.19 -7.46
C MET A 451 -9.33 -36.48 -7.94
N HIS A 452 -9.75 -35.40 -7.28
CA HIS A 452 -11.05 -34.78 -7.55
C HIS A 452 -11.02 -33.89 -8.79
N ARG A 453 -12.10 -33.94 -9.58
CA ARG A 453 -12.33 -33.09 -10.76
C ARG A 453 -13.30 -31.96 -10.45
N VAL A 454 -13.33 -30.94 -11.33
CA VAL A 454 -14.26 -29.82 -11.22
C VAL A 454 -15.71 -30.33 -11.17
N GLY A 455 -16.40 -30.01 -10.08
CA GLY A 455 -17.82 -30.30 -9.89
C GLY A 455 -18.17 -31.79 -9.67
N GLU A 456 -17.21 -32.66 -9.38
CA GLU A 456 -17.52 -34.01 -8.85
C GLU A 456 -18.13 -33.85 -7.43
N SER A 457 -19.46 -33.95 -7.34
CA SER A 457 -20.18 -33.92 -6.06
C SER A 457 -20.09 -35.29 -5.38
N ARG A 458 -19.35 -35.38 -4.28
CA ARG A 458 -19.52 -36.45 -3.29
C ARG A 458 -20.49 -35.96 -2.22
N SER A 459 -21.78 -36.16 -2.45
CA SER A 459 -22.83 -36.29 -1.42
C SER A 459 -22.78 -35.35 -0.19
N GLU A 460 -22.38 -34.08 -0.34
CA GLU A 460 -22.42 -33.09 0.75
C GLU A 460 -23.39 -31.95 0.38
N PRO A 461 -24.27 -31.51 1.31
CA PRO A 461 -25.23 -30.46 1.04
C PRO A 461 -24.55 -29.10 0.87
N GLY A 462 -24.83 -28.42 -0.24
CA GLY A 462 -24.28 -27.13 -0.63
C GLY A 462 -23.76 -27.19 -2.07
N GLU A 463 -24.61 -26.91 -3.05
CA GLU A 463 -24.17 -26.81 -4.45
C GLU A 463 -23.26 -25.59 -4.61
N LEU A 464 -21.98 -25.82 -4.92
CA LEU A 464 -21.19 -24.77 -5.55
C LEU A 464 -21.75 -24.56 -6.97
N PRO A 465 -21.63 -23.34 -7.54
CA PRO A 465 -22.01 -23.06 -8.93
C PRO A 465 -21.02 -23.68 -9.93
N LEU A 466 -20.64 -24.95 -9.73
CA LEU A 466 -19.73 -25.69 -10.57
C LEU A 466 -20.53 -26.73 -11.37
N GLN A 467 -20.54 -26.58 -12.69
CA GLN A 467 -21.02 -27.65 -13.56
C GLN A 467 -20.09 -28.86 -13.40
N SER A 468 -20.66 -30.00 -13.02
CA SER A 468 -19.93 -31.26 -12.93
C SER A 468 -19.41 -31.67 -14.30
N VAL A 469 -18.09 -31.77 -14.46
CA VAL A 469 -17.49 -32.32 -15.68
C VAL A 469 -16.88 -33.67 -15.31
N SER A 470 -17.65 -34.74 -15.52
CA SER A 470 -17.25 -36.13 -15.22
C SER A 470 -15.93 -36.57 -15.88
N ASN A 471 -15.40 -35.80 -16.85
CA ASN A 471 -14.13 -36.04 -17.54
C ASN A 471 -13.15 -34.85 -17.49
N GLY A 472 -13.37 -33.86 -16.63
CA GLY A 472 -12.51 -32.67 -16.52
C GLY A 472 -11.12 -32.96 -15.92
N PRO A 473 -10.15 -32.05 -16.07
CA PRO A 473 -8.88 -32.10 -15.35
C PRO A 473 -9.09 -32.03 -13.82
N THR A 474 -8.13 -32.57 -13.08
CA THR A 474 -8.06 -32.40 -11.62
C THR A 474 -7.42 -31.06 -11.27
N CYS A 475 -7.50 -30.62 -10.02
CA CYS A 475 -6.88 -29.36 -9.58
C CYS A 475 -5.38 -29.34 -9.91
N LEU A 476 -4.68 -30.45 -9.66
CA LEU A 476 -3.27 -30.60 -10.05
C LEU A 476 -3.07 -30.48 -11.58
N GLY A 477 -3.97 -31.05 -12.37
CA GLY A 477 -3.90 -30.97 -13.84
C GLY A 477 -3.97 -29.54 -14.36
N ASP A 478 -4.95 -28.76 -13.89
CA ASP A 478 -5.07 -27.35 -14.28
C ASP A 478 -3.93 -26.49 -13.72
N LEU A 479 -3.45 -26.78 -12.50
CA LEU A 479 -2.29 -26.10 -11.92
C LEU A 479 -1.03 -26.29 -12.77
N VAL A 480 -0.76 -27.55 -13.19
CA VAL A 480 0.37 -27.88 -14.08
C VAL A 480 0.21 -27.17 -15.41
N LYS A 481 -0.98 -27.24 -16.03
CA LYS A 481 -1.27 -26.56 -17.29
C LYS A 481 -0.98 -25.06 -17.20
N GLN A 482 -1.50 -24.40 -16.16
CA GLN A 482 -1.32 -22.97 -15.99
C GLN A 482 0.10 -22.53 -15.66
N SER A 483 0.86 -23.34 -14.93
CA SER A 483 2.27 -23.05 -14.63
C SER A 483 3.15 -22.98 -15.89
N MET A 484 2.65 -23.54 -17.00
CA MET A 484 3.34 -23.53 -18.28
C MET A 484 3.08 -22.27 -19.10
N GLU A 485 1.97 -21.57 -18.83
CA GLU A 485 1.52 -20.39 -19.56
C GLU A 485 2.48 -19.21 -19.35
N GLN A 486 2.61 -18.36 -20.38
CA GLN A 486 3.35 -17.11 -20.24
C GLN A 486 2.55 -16.16 -19.34
N THR A 487 3.18 -15.70 -18.27
CA THR A 487 2.59 -14.73 -17.34
C THR A 487 3.19 -13.36 -17.57
N ARG A 488 2.40 -12.32 -17.34
CA ARG A 488 2.92 -10.95 -17.25
C ARG A 488 3.94 -10.85 -16.10
N PRO A 489 4.86 -9.87 -16.15
CA PRO A 489 5.80 -9.63 -15.06
C PRO A 489 5.06 -9.39 -13.73
N LEU A 490 5.62 -9.91 -12.63
CA LEU A 490 5.15 -9.57 -11.30
C LEU A 490 5.59 -8.15 -10.93
N PRO A 491 4.78 -7.36 -10.21
CA PRO A 491 5.16 -6.04 -9.73
C PRO A 491 6.38 -6.02 -8.81
N SER A 492 6.63 -7.11 -8.07
CA SER A 492 7.77 -7.25 -7.17
C SER A 492 8.31 -8.69 -7.17
N THR A 493 9.62 -8.84 -6.96
CA THR A 493 10.30 -10.13 -6.81
C THR A 493 9.96 -10.84 -5.50
N SER A 494 9.39 -10.15 -4.51
CA SER A 494 8.92 -10.75 -3.26
C SER A 494 7.59 -11.51 -3.42
N MET A 495 6.85 -11.25 -4.49
CA MET A 495 5.55 -11.86 -4.77
C MET A 495 5.70 -13.30 -5.25
N LYS A 496 4.65 -14.10 -5.05
CA LYS A 496 4.64 -15.51 -5.40
C LYS A 496 4.50 -15.70 -6.90
N ASN A 497 5.22 -16.66 -7.46
CA ASN A 497 5.14 -17.01 -8.87
C ASN A 497 4.45 -18.38 -9.03
N LEU A 498 3.38 -18.44 -9.83
CA LEU A 498 2.61 -19.67 -10.01
C LEU A 498 3.48 -20.86 -10.46
N GLY A 499 4.48 -20.62 -11.32
CA GLY A 499 5.40 -21.67 -11.78
C GLY A 499 6.20 -22.30 -10.63
N ILE A 500 6.75 -21.47 -9.76
CA ILE A 500 7.52 -21.91 -8.58
C ILE A 500 6.59 -22.62 -7.58
N GLU A 501 5.44 -22.02 -7.29
CA GLU A 501 4.50 -22.57 -6.30
C GLU A 501 3.79 -23.86 -6.77
N ALA A 502 3.57 -24.01 -8.09
CA ALA A 502 3.13 -25.28 -8.66
C ALA A 502 4.17 -26.38 -8.44
N GLY A 503 5.45 -26.09 -8.65
CA GLY A 503 6.56 -26.99 -8.32
C GLY A 503 6.57 -27.37 -6.84
N ARG A 504 6.41 -26.40 -5.93
CA ARG A 504 6.32 -26.65 -4.48
C ARG A 504 5.14 -27.52 -4.09
N THR A 505 3.98 -27.30 -4.72
CA THR A 505 2.78 -28.14 -4.53
C THR A 505 3.09 -29.59 -4.88
N ILE A 506 3.69 -29.82 -6.05
CA ILE A 506 4.12 -31.15 -6.51
C ILE A 506 5.12 -31.80 -5.54
N VAL A 507 6.14 -31.04 -5.09
CA VAL A 507 7.13 -31.52 -4.11
C VAL A 507 6.47 -31.93 -2.80
N ASN A 508 5.53 -31.14 -2.29
CA ASN A 508 4.85 -31.44 -1.02
C ASN A 508 3.98 -32.70 -1.11
N VAL A 509 3.29 -32.91 -2.24
CA VAL A 509 2.58 -34.17 -2.53
C VAL A 509 3.57 -35.33 -2.56
N LEU A 510 4.65 -35.25 -3.33
CA LEU A 510 5.65 -36.31 -3.47
C LEU A 510 6.33 -36.65 -2.13
N ARG A 511 6.62 -35.65 -1.30
CA ARG A 511 7.19 -35.85 0.04
C ARG A 511 6.27 -36.70 0.92
N TYR A 512 4.96 -36.46 0.88
CA TYR A 512 4.00 -37.27 1.62
C TYR A 512 3.95 -38.70 1.07
N LEU A 513 3.79 -38.86 -0.25
CA LEU A 513 3.69 -40.17 -0.91
C LEU A 513 4.97 -41.03 -0.74
N GLY A 514 6.14 -40.40 -0.66
CA GLY A 514 7.41 -41.09 -0.41
C GLY A 514 7.60 -41.53 1.05
N ARG A 515 7.07 -40.77 2.02
CA ARG A 515 7.13 -41.13 3.46
C ARG A 515 6.11 -42.20 3.84
N ALA A 516 4.93 -42.17 3.22
CA ALA A 516 3.84 -43.08 3.53
C ALA A 516 4.02 -44.48 2.91
N GLY A 517 4.79 -44.61 1.83
CA GLY A 517 5.03 -45.89 1.13
C GLY A 517 6.23 -46.72 1.62
N GLY A 518 6.80 -46.44 2.80
CA GLY A 518 7.95 -47.18 3.33
C GLY A 518 7.60 -48.60 3.82
N PRO A 519 8.52 -49.58 3.71
CA PRO A 519 8.27 -50.95 4.16
C PRO A 519 7.99 -51.00 5.67
N GLY A 520 6.82 -51.52 6.06
CA GLY A 520 6.43 -51.75 7.46
C GLY A 520 5.33 -50.83 8.02
N ARG A 521 4.77 -49.90 7.24
CA ARG A 521 3.58 -49.14 7.64
C ARG A 521 2.37 -49.65 6.86
N ALA A 522 1.64 -50.59 7.48
CA ALA A 522 0.35 -51.03 6.97
C ALA A 522 -0.65 -49.87 7.11
N SER A 523 -1.34 -49.56 6.02
CA SER A 523 -2.43 -48.60 5.98
C SER A 523 -3.49 -49.00 7.00
N GLY A 524 -3.76 -48.16 7.98
CA GLY A 524 -4.96 -48.30 8.81
C GLY A 524 -6.22 -48.06 7.97
N ASP A 525 -7.35 -48.66 8.36
CA ASP A 525 -8.65 -48.36 7.73
C ASP A 525 -8.90 -46.84 7.77
N GLY A 526 -8.91 -46.19 6.59
CA GLY A 526 -9.09 -44.74 6.43
C GLY A 526 -7.84 -43.95 6.02
N GLU A 527 -6.67 -44.58 5.87
CA GLU A 527 -5.48 -43.91 5.31
C GLU A 527 -5.51 -43.85 3.77
N LEU A 528 -5.03 -42.74 3.22
CA LEU A 528 -4.91 -42.47 1.78
C LEU A 528 -4.25 -43.65 1.04
N ASP A 529 -4.87 -44.15 -0.03
CA ASP A 529 -4.24 -45.12 -0.92
C ASP A 529 -3.12 -44.44 -1.73
N VAL A 530 -1.92 -44.49 -1.16
CA VAL A 530 -0.72 -43.83 -1.67
C VAL A 530 -0.40 -44.28 -3.10
N ASP A 531 -0.60 -45.55 -3.42
CA ASP A 531 -0.25 -46.11 -4.72
C ASP A 531 -1.25 -45.66 -5.80
N VAL A 532 -2.55 -45.66 -5.48
CA VAL A 532 -3.59 -45.13 -6.37
C VAL A 532 -3.39 -43.63 -6.64
N VAL A 533 -3.12 -42.85 -5.59
CA VAL A 533 -2.88 -41.41 -5.71
C VAL A 533 -1.61 -41.13 -6.49
N ARG A 534 -0.51 -41.86 -6.24
CA ARG A 534 0.74 -41.73 -6.98
C ARG A 534 0.54 -42.05 -8.47
N LYS A 535 -0.17 -43.14 -8.79
CA LYS A 535 -0.49 -43.50 -10.16
C LYS A 535 -1.29 -42.39 -10.84
N ARG A 536 -2.33 -41.88 -10.19
CA ARG A 536 -3.16 -40.79 -10.72
C ARG A 536 -2.37 -39.50 -10.94
N MET A 537 -1.47 -39.16 -10.03
CA MET A 537 -0.58 -38.01 -10.17
C MET A 537 0.29 -38.09 -11.44
N PHE A 538 0.83 -39.27 -11.78
CA PHE A 538 1.67 -39.46 -12.98
C PHE A 538 0.88 -39.62 -14.28
N GLU A 539 -0.45 -39.67 -14.23
CA GLU A 539 -1.33 -39.53 -15.39
C GLU A 539 -1.49 -38.07 -15.83
N VAL A 540 -1.14 -37.10 -14.97
CA VAL A 540 -1.17 -35.67 -15.33
C VAL A 540 -0.09 -35.39 -16.37
N GLN A 541 -0.51 -34.87 -17.53
CA GLN A 541 0.39 -34.51 -18.61
C GLN A 541 1.35 -33.40 -18.16
N TYR A 542 2.62 -33.51 -18.56
CA TYR A 542 3.68 -32.55 -18.26
C TYR A 542 3.96 -32.34 -16.77
N ILE A 543 3.62 -33.31 -15.89
CA ILE A 543 3.79 -33.18 -14.43
C ILE A 543 5.23 -32.89 -13.98
N ALA A 544 6.25 -33.30 -14.75
CA ALA A 544 7.66 -33.02 -14.45
C ALA A 544 8.11 -31.60 -14.85
N LYS A 545 7.40 -30.96 -15.79
CA LYS A 545 7.77 -29.66 -16.39
C LYS A 545 7.83 -28.50 -15.40
N PRO A 546 6.87 -28.33 -14.45
CA PRO A 546 6.97 -27.27 -13.45
C PRO A 546 8.22 -27.43 -12.58
N LEU A 547 8.60 -28.67 -12.24
CA LEU A 547 9.81 -28.94 -11.47
C LEU A 547 11.07 -28.62 -12.28
N ALA A 548 11.12 -29.02 -13.56
CA ALA A 548 12.23 -28.68 -14.45
C ALA A 548 12.41 -27.16 -14.60
N LYS A 549 11.32 -26.40 -14.79
CA LYS A 549 11.36 -24.92 -14.82
C LYS A 549 11.90 -24.32 -13.53
N VAL A 550 11.57 -24.90 -12.37
CA VAL A 550 12.09 -24.48 -11.07
C VAL A 550 13.59 -24.76 -10.96
N VAL A 551 14.07 -25.90 -11.47
CA VAL A 551 15.51 -26.22 -11.53
C VAL A 551 16.28 -25.19 -12.35
N ARG A 552 15.67 -24.64 -13.41
CA ARG A 552 16.30 -23.62 -14.29
C ARG A 552 16.44 -22.24 -13.64
N GLN A 553 15.92 -22.03 -12.43
CA GLN A 553 16.01 -20.74 -11.74
C GLN A 553 17.45 -20.44 -11.28
N ARG A 554 18.02 -19.36 -11.82
CA ARG A 554 19.38 -18.90 -11.48
C ARG A 554 19.43 -18.08 -10.19
N PHE A 555 18.41 -17.25 -9.95
CA PHE A 555 18.39 -16.29 -8.85
C PHE A 555 17.80 -16.83 -7.54
N TYR A 556 17.07 -17.95 -7.60
CA TYR A 556 16.38 -18.53 -6.43
C TYR A 556 16.95 -19.90 -6.10
N ALA A 557 18.04 -19.93 -5.34
CA ALA A 557 18.77 -21.16 -5.03
C ALA A 557 17.91 -22.19 -4.27
N ASP A 558 17.13 -21.74 -3.29
CA ASP A 558 16.24 -22.63 -2.52
C ASP A 558 15.16 -23.25 -3.40
N ALA A 559 14.52 -22.45 -4.26
CA ALA A 559 13.51 -22.96 -5.19
C ALA A 559 14.12 -24.01 -6.12
N ARG A 560 15.29 -23.71 -6.71
CA ARG A 560 16.02 -24.67 -7.54
C ARG A 560 16.30 -25.99 -6.81
N SER A 561 16.78 -25.92 -5.57
CA SER A 561 17.05 -27.10 -4.75
C SER A 561 15.79 -27.93 -4.50
N GLU A 562 14.66 -27.28 -4.25
CA GLU A 562 13.35 -27.92 -4.13
C GLU A 562 12.91 -28.60 -5.44
N GLY A 563 13.14 -27.96 -6.58
CA GLY A 563 12.89 -28.55 -7.90
C GLY A 563 13.68 -29.82 -8.14
N LEU A 564 14.99 -29.81 -7.81
CA LEU A 564 15.87 -30.98 -7.91
C LEU A 564 15.39 -32.12 -7.01
N LEU A 565 15.01 -31.80 -5.76
CA LEU A 565 14.42 -32.76 -4.83
C LEU A 565 13.13 -33.35 -5.40
N GLY A 566 12.25 -32.52 -5.99
CA GLY A 566 10.99 -32.96 -6.59
C GLY A 566 11.21 -33.96 -7.73
N LEU A 567 12.11 -33.65 -8.67
CA LEU A 567 12.47 -34.58 -9.74
C LEU A 567 13.04 -35.88 -9.16
N GLY A 568 13.90 -35.77 -8.13
CA GLY A 568 14.48 -36.93 -7.45
C GLY A 568 13.44 -37.82 -6.79
N LEU A 569 12.46 -37.25 -6.09
CA LEU A 569 11.35 -37.97 -5.47
C LEU A 569 10.45 -38.63 -6.52
N MET A 570 10.18 -37.96 -7.64
CA MET A 570 9.42 -38.50 -8.76
C MET A 570 10.12 -39.74 -9.35
N ALA A 571 11.43 -39.65 -9.57
CA ALA A 571 12.25 -40.72 -10.14
C ALA A 571 12.42 -41.96 -9.24
N GLN A 572 11.89 -41.97 -8.01
CA GLN A 572 11.94 -43.14 -7.11
C GLN A 572 11.01 -44.29 -7.53
N SER A 573 10.14 -44.06 -8.52
CA SER A 573 9.26 -45.06 -9.11
C SER A 573 9.47 -45.14 -10.61
N ARG A 574 9.12 -46.27 -11.25
CA ARG A 574 9.28 -46.45 -12.70
C ARG A 574 8.42 -45.46 -13.49
N GLU A 575 7.17 -45.29 -13.09
CA GLU A 575 6.22 -44.37 -13.73
C GLU A 575 6.68 -42.91 -13.61
N GLY A 576 7.17 -42.52 -12.44
CA GLY A 576 7.69 -41.17 -12.23
C GLY A 576 9.03 -40.94 -12.96
N ALA A 577 9.93 -41.91 -12.98
CA ALA A 577 11.17 -41.84 -13.75
C ALA A 577 10.89 -41.64 -15.24
N ALA A 578 9.90 -42.35 -15.80
CA ALA A 578 9.48 -42.17 -17.19
C ALA A 578 9.06 -40.72 -17.50
N ARG A 579 8.34 -40.05 -16.57
CA ARG A 579 7.95 -38.63 -16.72
C ARG A 579 9.13 -37.67 -16.65
N VAL A 580 10.10 -37.95 -15.79
CA VAL A 580 11.33 -37.15 -15.71
C VAL A 580 12.17 -37.32 -16.98
N ILE A 581 12.26 -38.54 -17.50
CA ILE A 581 12.97 -38.84 -18.76
C ILE A 581 12.32 -38.13 -19.95
N GLU A 582 10.98 -38.15 -20.03
CA GLU A 582 10.22 -37.41 -21.03
C GLU A 582 10.58 -35.91 -21.00
N GLU A 583 10.61 -35.30 -19.82
CA GLU A 583 10.98 -33.88 -19.68
C GLU A 583 12.47 -33.61 -20.00
N ILE A 584 13.40 -34.52 -19.67
CA ILE A 584 14.82 -34.36 -20.05
C ILE A 584 14.99 -34.37 -21.57
N LYS A 585 14.17 -35.14 -22.29
CA LYS A 585 14.18 -35.15 -23.76
C LYS A 585 13.60 -33.86 -24.33
N ASP A 586 12.56 -33.32 -23.70
CA ASP A 586 11.90 -32.09 -24.12
C ASP A 586 12.73 -30.83 -23.80
N ASP A 587 13.36 -30.74 -22.62
CA ASP A 587 14.33 -29.68 -22.25
C ASP A 587 15.76 -30.21 -22.35
N GLY A 588 16.33 -30.16 -23.57
CA GLY A 588 17.69 -30.60 -23.84
C GLY A 588 18.79 -29.91 -23.02
N GLY A 589 18.49 -28.76 -22.40
CA GLY A 589 19.40 -28.02 -21.51
C GLY A 589 19.27 -28.38 -20.02
N LEU A 590 18.33 -29.24 -19.63
CA LEU A 590 18.06 -29.55 -18.23
C LEU A 590 19.24 -30.26 -17.55
N LEU A 591 19.83 -31.27 -18.19
CA LEU A 591 20.97 -32.01 -17.62
C LEU A 591 22.22 -31.12 -17.46
N GLU A 592 22.47 -30.21 -18.40
CA GLU A 592 23.59 -29.26 -18.28
C GLU A 592 23.33 -28.26 -17.16
N ALA A 593 22.09 -27.76 -17.02
CA ALA A 593 21.74 -26.89 -15.90
C ALA A 593 21.96 -27.61 -14.55
N ILE A 594 21.50 -28.86 -14.40
CA ILE A 594 21.71 -29.67 -13.19
C ILE A 594 23.21 -29.79 -12.89
N LYS A 595 24.03 -30.06 -13.91
CA LYS A 595 25.48 -30.16 -13.80
C LYS A 595 26.10 -28.84 -13.33
N ASP A 596 25.80 -27.73 -13.99
CA ASP A 596 26.38 -26.42 -13.67
C ASP A 596 26.06 -25.99 -12.23
N PHE A 597 24.83 -26.24 -11.78
CA PHE A 597 24.41 -25.94 -10.41
C PHE A 597 25.05 -26.86 -9.37
N ALA A 598 25.16 -28.16 -9.65
CA ALA A 598 25.82 -29.11 -8.77
C ALA A 598 27.34 -28.87 -8.65
N GLU A 599 27.98 -28.36 -9.70
CA GLU A 599 29.39 -27.95 -9.69
C GLU A 599 29.61 -26.56 -9.04
N GLY A 600 28.55 -25.77 -8.88
CA GLY A 600 28.60 -24.42 -8.30
C GLY A 600 29.07 -23.33 -9.28
N LYS A 601 28.97 -23.57 -10.59
CA LYS A 601 29.49 -22.66 -11.63
C LYS A 601 28.60 -21.45 -11.91
N ASP A 602 27.31 -21.50 -11.54
CA ASP A 602 26.27 -20.54 -11.99
C ASP A 602 25.42 -19.95 -10.84
N GLY A 603 25.97 -19.87 -9.63
CA GLY A 603 25.30 -19.22 -8.48
C GLY A 603 25.75 -17.76 -8.30
N GLY A 604 24.83 -16.82 -8.09
CA GLY A 604 25.18 -15.46 -7.66
C GLY A 604 26.06 -15.47 -6.40
N VAL A 605 27.01 -14.53 -6.30
CA VAL A 605 28.12 -14.50 -5.33
C VAL A 605 27.66 -14.55 -3.85
N GLU A 606 26.42 -14.20 -3.54
CA GLU A 606 25.94 -14.00 -2.16
C GLU A 606 25.27 -15.23 -1.48
N GLN A 607 25.04 -16.36 -2.17
CA GLN A 607 24.32 -17.53 -1.59
C GLN A 607 25.07 -18.88 -1.69
N GLN A 608 26.35 -18.89 -2.08
CA GLN A 608 27.06 -20.09 -2.55
C GLN A 608 27.42 -21.14 -1.46
N GLY A 609 27.36 -20.82 -0.16
CA GLY A 609 27.90 -21.70 0.89
C GLY A 609 27.07 -22.97 1.19
N GLN A 610 25.78 -22.83 1.48
CA GLN A 610 24.92 -23.95 1.93
C GLN A 610 24.04 -24.54 0.81
N ALA A 611 23.58 -23.72 -0.14
CA ALA A 611 22.68 -24.17 -1.20
C ALA A 611 23.39 -25.06 -2.24
N ALA A 612 24.65 -24.76 -2.58
CA ALA A 612 25.44 -25.56 -3.52
C ALA A 612 25.65 -27.02 -3.04
N GLY A 613 25.73 -27.23 -1.72
CA GLY A 613 25.82 -28.58 -1.13
C GLY A 613 24.51 -29.37 -1.25
N ARG A 614 23.36 -28.69 -1.07
CA ARG A 614 22.04 -29.33 -1.23
C ARG A 614 21.72 -29.65 -2.69
N ASP A 615 22.03 -28.73 -3.60
CA ASP A 615 21.83 -28.93 -5.04
C ASP A 615 22.63 -30.14 -5.54
N TYR A 616 23.89 -30.25 -5.12
CA TYR A 616 24.73 -31.41 -5.39
C TYR A 616 24.13 -32.72 -4.87
N GLN A 617 23.70 -32.75 -3.60
CA GLN A 617 23.12 -33.94 -2.99
C GLN A 617 21.83 -34.37 -3.70
N ASN A 618 20.94 -33.42 -4.00
CA ASN A 618 19.68 -33.69 -4.70
C ASN A 618 19.93 -34.17 -6.14
N ALA A 619 20.92 -33.60 -6.83
CA ALA A 619 21.32 -34.05 -8.16
C ALA A 619 21.82 -35.50 -8.17
N ILE A 620 22.65 -35.90 -7.19
CA ILE A 620 23.08 -37.30 -7.05
C ILE A 620 21.91 -38.24 -6.80
N VAL A 621 21.01 -37.87 -5.89
CA VAL A 621 19.82 -38.67 -5.58
C VAL A 621 18.95 -38.84 -6.82
N LEU A 622 18.75 -37.78 -7.60
CA LEU A 622 18.02 -37.85 -8.86
C LEU A 622 18.70 -38.80 -9.87
N MET A 623 20.00 -38.64 -10.11
CA MET A 623 20.72 -39.50 -11.07
C MET A 623 20.66 -40.98 -10.66
N GLN A 624 20.83 -41.27 -9.36
CA GLN A 624 20.72 -42.63 -8.83
C GLN A 624 19.30 -43.19 -8.96
N ALA A 625 18.28 -42.37 -8.69
CA ALA A 625 16.88 -42.77 -8.80
C ALA A 625 16.50 -43.08 -10.25
N LEU A 626 16.92 -42.24 -11.21
CA LEU A 626 16.73 -42.48 -12.64
C LEU A 626 17.40 -43.77 -13.09
N ARG A 627 18.65 -44.01 -12.68
CA ARG A 627 19.37 -45.24 -13.00
C ARG A 627 18.68 -46.51 -12.50
N ASN A 628 18.06 -46.44 -11.32
CA ASN A 628 17.39 -47.58 -10.71
C ASN A 628 16.00 -47.84 -11.32
N ASN A 629 15.37 -46.84 -11.94
CA ASN A 629 13.96 -46.89 -12.32
C ASN A 629 13.67 -46.54 -13.79
N TRP A 630 14.68 -46.23 -14.62
CA TRP A 630 14.46 -45.99 -16.06
C TRP A 630 13.87 -47.23 -16.74
N GLY A 631 12.95 -47.01 -17.68
CA GLY A 631 12.38 -48.06 -18.52
C GLY A 631 12.87 -47.98 -19.97
N ASP A 632 12.11 -48.63 -20.85
CA ASP A 632 12.38 -48.71 -22.30
C ASP A 632 12.28 -47.34 -22.98
N GLU A 633 11.68 -46.35 -22.31
CA GLU A 633 11.63 -44.97 -22.75
C GLU A 633 13.00 -44.28 -22.80
N THR A 634 14.05 -44.84 -22.20
CA THR A 634 15.41 -44.24 -22.20
C THR A 634 16.28 -44.88 -23.27
N ASP A 635 16.72 -44.09 -24.25
CA ASP A 635 17.70 -44.55 -25.23
C ASP A 635 19.11 -44.66 -24.63
N GLU A 636 19.98 -45.43 -25.26
CA GLU A 636 21.35 -45.68 -24.77
C GLU A 636 22.17 -44.39 -24.66
N ALA A 637 21.96 -43.42 -25.56
CA ALA A 637 22.68 -42.15 -25.51
C ALA A 637 22.30 -41.33 -24.25
N LEU A 638 21.03 -41.36 -23.85
CA LEU A 638 20.56 -40.70 -22.64
C LEU A 638 21.01 -41.46 -21.37
N LYS A 639 21.02 -42.79 -21.38
CA LYS A 639 21.61 -43.59 -20.29
C LYS A 639 23.08 -43.23 -20.08
N ASP A 640 23.86 -43.16 -21.15
CA ASP A 640 25.27 -42.78 -21.10
C ASP A 640 25.47 -41.37 -20.53
N ARG A 641 24.61 -40.40 -20.91
CA ARG A 641 24.65 -39.03 -20.35
C ARG A 641 24.35 -39.00 -18.86
N ILE A 642 23.32 -39.73 -18.41
CA ILE A 642 22.95 -39.81 -16.99
C ILE A 642 24.07 -40.48 -16.17
N ILE A 643 24.62 -41.59 -16.66
CA ILE A 643 25.75 -42.29 -16.01
C ILE A 643 26.98 -41.39 -15.95
N SER A 644 27.33 -40.74 -17.07
CA SER A 644 28.48 -39.83 -17.14
C SER A 644 28.34 -38.67 -16.15
N LEU A 645 27.14 -38.07 -16.05
CA LEU A 645 26.86 -37.02 -15.08
C LEU A 645 26.95 -37.54 -13.64
N GLN A 646 26.40 -38.72 -13.36
CA GLN A 646 26.48 -39.36 -12.04
C GLN A 646 27.94 -39.60 -11.62
N GLU A 647 28.77 -40.15 -12.51
CA GLU A 647 30.18 -40.41 -12.25
C GLU A 647 30.98 -39.12 -12.03
N LEU A 648 30.68 -38.08 -12.82
CA LEU A 648 31.30 -36.77 -12.68
C LEU A 648 30.97 -36.16 -11.31
N LEU A 649 29.70 -36.22 -10.90
CA LEU A 649 29.27 -35.76 -9.58
C LEU A 649 29.93 -36.59 -8.47
N GLY A 650 30.01 -37.91 -8.63
CA GLY A 650 30.69 -38.81 -7.67
C GLY A 650 32.19 -38.52 -7.49
N LYS A 651 32.91 -38.19 -8.57
CA LYS A 651 34.34 -37.82 -8.53
C LYS A 651 34.59 -36.47 -7.84
N SER A 652 33.65 -35.53 -7.96
CA SER A 652 33.70 -34.24 -7.27
C SER A 652 33.53 -34.38 -5.74
N MET A 653 32.90 -35.46 -5.25
CA MET A 653 32.79 -35.77 -3.82
C MET A 653 34.17 -36.06 -3.22
N THR A 654 34.96 -36.89 -3.91
CA THR A 654 36.27 -37.34 -3.46
C THR A 654 37.27 -36.18 -3.38
N TRP A 655 37.18 -35.21 -4.29
CA TRP A 655 37.98 -33.99 -4.26
C TRP A 655 37.58 -33.03 -3.13
N ARG A 656 36.29 -32.85 -2.86
CA ARG A 656 35.83 -31.97 -1.77
C ARG A 656 36.13 -32.54 -0.38
N VAL A 657 36.02 -33.87 -0.22
CA VAL A 657 36.43 -34.56 1.01
C VAL A 657 37.96 -34.50 1.19
N ALA A 658 38.74 -34.65 0.11
CA ALA A 658 40.20 -34.53 0.18
C ALA A 658 40.68 -33.11 0.57
N ILE A 659 40.01 -32.04 0.11
CA ILE A 659 40.33 -30.67 0.50
C ILE A 659 39.93 -30.38 1.95
N ALA A 660 38.79 -30.90 2.43
CA ALA A 660 38.38 -30.76 3.83
C ALA A 660 39.36 -31.47 4.80
N CYS A 661 39.94 -32.61 4.39
CA CYS A 661 40.96 -33.32 5.17
C CYS A 661 42.37 -32.69 5.11
N ILE A 662 42.62 -31.71 4.24
CA ILE A 662 43.90 -30.97 4.16
C ILE A 662 43.82 -29.64 4.95
N GLY A 663 42.63 -29.27 5.42
CA GLY A 663 42.37 -28.05 6.21
C GLY A 663 42.23 -28.24 7.73
N GLU A 664 42.51 -29.42 8.27
CA GLU A 664 42.67 -29.68 9.72
C GLU A 664 44.14 -29.81 10.12
#